data_AF-A0A944BEY3-F1
#
_entry.id   AF-A0A944BEY3-F1
#
_cell.length_a   1.000
_cell.length_b   1.000
_cell.length_c   1.000
_cell.angle_alpha   90.00
_cell.angle_beta   90.00
_cell.angle_gamma   90.00
#
_symmetry.space_group_name_H-M   'P 1'
#
loop_
_entity.id
_entity.type
_entity.pdbx_description
1 polymer ?
#
loop_
_entity_poly.entity_id
_entity_poly.type
_entity_poly.pdbx_seq_one_letter_code
_entity_poly.pdbx_strand_id
1 'polypeptide(L)'
;MKKKFLGLLTTSAIACLLAHGVTYMHVEKNNGTVDSYDVEEVSKVTYSEELLSDTASGESDVPFYARTRRTAPRTSSGNEKDGHEYVDLGLPSGLLWATCNVGATRPTEAGDYFAWGETDPKAEYELENYKWMNPETEEVLKYCVDEKFGSVDGKSELDSEDDAAIANWGGEWRMPTDDEMKEMVDGCYWEWTDNFEGSGMAGRVGISKKNGNAIFLPAAGQNEYNIGKRGYYLTSSLCPIMNDQATCVYNWDIMLDKNVATFRYYGSSVRAVNGKKILADGVSVSGKIGEYWYVDLGLPSGMKWATYNLGASDPTEIGSLFAWGEIEPKTKGTWKNYKWSTIVEVMDAKGKTKEKHILTKYSSDDQKTLLSAEDDAAATLCGETWRMPTVEDAKELIDGCVWKWVDNFNGKNVSGYFGKSKKNGNTIFFSSGEGEWMFYWLSTLTCSKREPWYLESLGRQSDYLDFPDELTISREYGINVYYEERISTLPIRAVSGEINKYDVYFYTEDGTLIEHKVLNHGEAATGVYPPEKDGYEAGWKDSSFMNVTENLMIYAKYEPLEEVQNGVSVTGKYGDYSYVDLGLSVRWATCNVGATTPTEKGSYFAWGETTPKEIYDMSTYRWGDATAKKYTKYCVNAEFGTVVDGVTELEPQDDAASVVCGNVWRMPTEKEFKELWLGCSWKWTTDFNGSGESGLVGTSKINGKIIFLPYAAALVGDKYGTTCSYSTSSLFSLPDNGRDVSAFYFWENYLGRVNGATRECGRPVRGVIEKRQEFGTSISGKENGISYVDLGLPSGLKWATCNVGASKPYEYGGYYAWGEVTTKDAYSYNYEYHRMAIDRKNYLLGLGCPEKDIYEVSVLKEGEDVASAVYGGEWRMPTEADRRELVEGCEWTWTYNFNSTGIKGVLGKSKTNSNTIFIPAAGYKYDSYTRELNVECDFWTASLSCHSYEAFSCFCFTNEGDGLKYSIPFVGMPVRAVIK
;
A
#
# COMPACT_ATOMS: atom_id res chain seq x y z
N MET A 1 -38.00 58.36 -2.70
CA MET A 1 -38.01 56.98 -3.24
C MET A 1 -36.62 56.39 -3.40
N LYS A 2 -35.69 57.00 -4.16
CA LYS A 2 -34.28 56.54 -4.28
C LYS A 2 -33.60 56.23 -2.92
N LYS A 3 -33.68 57.15 -1.95
CA LYS A 3 -33.12 56.95 -0.59
C LYS A 3 -33.83 55.89 0.28
N LYS A 4 -35.11 55.59 0.02
CA LYS A 4 -35.90 54.57 0.77
C LYS A 4 -35.62 53.15 0.28
N PHE A 5 -35.40 52.96 -1.03
CA PHE A 5 -35.08 51.66 -1.62
C PHE A 5 -33.65 51.22 -1.26
N LEU A 6 -32.69 52.15 -1.26
CA LEU A 6 -31.31 51.88 -0.86
C LEU A 6 -31.13 51.60 0.65
N GLY A 7 -32.07 51.99 1.51
CA GLY A 7 -32.02 51.70 2.95
C GLY A 7 -32.49 50.30 3.34
N LEU A 8 -33.11 49.55 2.42
CA LEU A 8 -33.64 48.19 2.66
C LEU A 8 -32.65 47.07 2.29
N LEU A 9 -31.55 47.40 1.61
CA LEU A 9 -30.48 46.46 1.30
C LEU A 9 -29.50 46.44 2.47
N THR A 10 -29.51 45.36 3.25
CA THR A 10 -28.56 45.18 4.34
C THR A 10 -27.13 45.08 3.81
N THR A 11 -26.15 45.60 4.57
CA THR A 11 -24.71 45.49 4.24
C THR A 11 -24.27 44.05 3.96
N SER A 12 -24.95 43.06 4.55
CA SER A 12 -24.74 41.63 4.31
C SER A 12 -25.13 41.18 2.90
N ALA A 13 -26.20 41.72 2.31
CA ALA A 13 -26.60 41.38 0.94
C ALA A 13 -25.62 41.95 -0.10
N ILE A 14 -25.11 43.16 0.13
CA ILE A 14 -24.11 43.80 -0.75
C ILE A 14 -22.75 43.09 -0.64
N ALA A 15 -22.32 42.72 0.57
CA ALA A 15 -21.11 41.94 0.77
C ALA A 15 -21.19 40.55 0.10
N CYS A 16 -22.36 39.91 0.16
CA CYS A 16 -22.59 38.64 -0.52
C CYS A 16 -22.51 38.80 -2.05
N LEU A 17 -23.08 39.86 -2.62
CA LEU A 17 -23.01 40.13 -4.06
C LEU A 17 -21.56 40.39 -4.54
N LEU A 18 -20.76 41.14 -3.77
CA LEU A 18 -19.35 41.36 -4.06
C LEU A 18 -18.52 40.06 -3.97
N ALA A 19 -18.79 39.22 -2.97
CA ALA A 19 -18.14 37.91 -2.83
C ALA A 19 -18.43 36.95 -3.98
N HIS A 20 -19.56 37.14 -4.69
CA HIS A 20 -19.94 36.38 -5.89
C HIS A 20 -19.59 37.11 -7.20
N GLY A 21 -18.80 38.19 -7.15
CA GLY A 21 -18.27 38.88 -8.34
C GLY A 21 -19.30 39.72 -9.11
N VAL A 22 -20.40 40.14 -8.47
CA VAL A 22 -21.45 40.94 -9.12
C VAL A 22 -21.09 42.43 -9.11
N THR A 23 -20.98 43.05 -10.29
CA THR A 23 -20.55 44.46 -10.46
C THR A 23 -21.70 45.47 -10.60
N TYR A 24 -22.85 45.06 -11.12
CA TYR A 24 -24.02 45.94 -11.31
C TYR A 24 -25.31 45.30 -10.80
N MET A 25 -26.22 46.13 -10.28
CA MET A 25 -27.56 45.74 -9.83
C MET A 25 -28.62 46.50 -10.63
N HIS A 26 -29.60 45.77 -11.16
CA HIS A 26 -30.71 46.33 -11.95
C HIS A 26 -32.02 46.28 -11.15
N VAL A 27 -32.73 47.40 -11.09
CA VAL A 27 -34.00 47.54 -10.37
C VAL A 27 -35.10 47.87 -11.36
N GLU A 28 -36.02 46.94 -11.55
CA GLU A 28 -37.20 47.15 -12.38
C GLU A 28 -38.31 47.83 -11.57
N LYS A 29 -38.81 48.95 -12.09
CA LYS A 29 -39.96 49.67 -11.52
C LYS A 29 -41.25 49.06 -12.05
N ASN A 30 -42.36 49.22 -11.32
CA ASN A 30 -43.68 48.71 -11.69
C ASN A 30 -44.20 49.16 -13.07
N ASN A 31 -43.59 50.17 -13.69
CA ASN A 31 -43.91 50.63 -15.05
C ASN A 31 -43.01 50.00 -16.13
N GLY A 32 -42.23 48.96 -15.80
CA GLY A 32 -41.34 48.25 -16.72
C GLY A 32 -40.04 48.97 -17.06
N THR A 33 -39.73 50.10 -16.41
CA THR A 33 -38.44 50.79 -16.59
C THR A 33 -37.40 50.29 -15.61
N VAL A 34 -36.19 50.03 -16.11
CA VAL A 34 -35.09 49.45 -15.35
C VAL A 34 -34.01 50.50 -15.10
N ASP A 35 -33.69 50.73 -13.82
CA ASP A 35 -32.53 51.54 -13.41
C ASP A 35 -31.35 50.61 -13.10
N SER A 36 -30.13 51.04 -13.40
CA SER A 36 -28.90 50.27 -13.16
C SER A 36 -28.01 51.00 -12.17
N TYR A 37 -27.42 50.26 -11.23
CA TYR A 37 -26.58 50.81 -10.17
C TYR A 37 -25.28 50.01 -10.06
N ASP A 38 -24.16 50.71 -9.96
CA ASP A 38 -22.86 50.11 -9.67
C ASP A 38 -22.83 49.65 -8.20
N VAL A 39 -22.57 48.37 -7.96
CA VAL A 39 -22.61 47.76 -6.62
C VAL A 39 -21.52 48.32 -5.71
N GLU A 40 -20.38 48.73 -6.29
CA GLU A 40 -19.26 49.31 -5.59
C GLU A 40 -19.49 50.79 -5.23
N GLU A 41 -20.25 51.54 -6.04
CA GLU A 41 -20.70 52.88 -5.66
C GLU A 41 -21.79 52.85 -4.58
N VAL A 42 -22.68 51.85 -4.63
CA VAL A 42 -23.74 51.65 -3.64
C VAL A 42 -23.17 51.23 -2.28
N SER A 43 -22.09 50.44 -2.24
CA SER A 43 -21.43 50.02 -1.00
C SER A 43 -20.71 51.16 -0.27
N LYS A 44 -20.42 52.27 -0.97
CA LYS A 44 -19.74 53.46 -0.43
C LYS A 44 -20.69 54.46 0.25
N VAL A 45 -22.02 54.24 0.18
CA VAL A 45 -23.03 55.12 0.77
C VAL A 45 -23.18 54.84 2.28
N THR A 46 -22.77 55.78 3.13
CA THR A 46 -22.92 55.69 4.60
C THR A 46 -24.28 56.26 5.05
N TYR A 47 -24.99 55.55 5.92
CA TYR A 47 -26.27 55.99 6.48
C TYR A 47 -26.12 56.44 7.94
N SER A 48 -26.69 57.61 8.26
CA SER A 48 -26.88 58.12 9.63
C SER A 48 -28.27 57.71 10.17
N GLU A 49 -28.36 57.38 11.46
CA GLU A 49 -29.50 56.73 12.16
C GLU A 49 -30.87 57.48 12.15
N GLU A 50 -31.00 58.62 11.49
CA GLU A 50 -32.13 59.55 11.71
C GLU A 50 -33.41 59.26 10.88
N LEU A 51 -33.53 58.12 10.19
CA LEU A 51 -34.65 57.86 9.24
C LEU A 51 -35.57 56.68 9.60
N LEU A 52 -35.43 56.10 10.80
CA LEU A 52 -36.23 54.95 11.26
C LEU A 52 -37.47 55.30 12.10
N SER A 53 -37.76 56.59 12.35
CA SER A 53 -38.97 56.99 13.09
C SER A 53 -40.08 57.45 12.14
N ASP A 54 -40.90 56.54 11.63
CA ASP A 54 -42.34 56.78 11.41
C ASP A 54 -43.07 55.46 11.11
N THR A 55 -43.57 54.88 12.20
CA THR A 55 -44.78 54.06 12.40
C THR A 55 -45.21 52.96 11.43
N ALA A 56 -45.37 51.78 12.05
CA ALA A 56 -46.11 50.58 11.72
C ALA A 56 -47.54 50.75 11.14
N SER A 57 -47.94 49.83 10.26
CA SER A 57 -49.07 48.88 10.44
C SER A 57 -49.49 48.30 9.08
N GLY A 58 -49.48 46.97 8.94
CA GLY A 58 -50.12 46.28 7.82
C GLY A 58 -49.41 45.00 7.40
N GLU A 59 -49.99 43.86 7.78
CA GLU A 59 -49.64 42.53 7.26
C GLU A 59 -49.81 42.49 5.73
N SER A 60 -48.78 42.03 5.03
CA SER A 60 -48.94 41.25 3.79
C SER A 60 -47.67 40.44 3.53
N ASP A 61 -47.77 39.13 3.69
CA ASP A 61 -46.85 38.16 3.09
C ASP A 61 -46.80 38.37 1.57
N VAL A 62 -45.67 38.87 1.07
CA VAL A 62 -45.35 38.80 -0.37
C VAL A 62 -43.85 38.54 -0.52
N PRO A 63 -43.42 37.35 -0.98
CA PRO A 63 -42.03 37.14 -1.34
C PRO A 63 -41.72 37.94 -2.61
N PHE A 64 -40.81 38.90 -2.52
CA PHE A 64 -40.20 39.54 -3.68
C PHE A 64 -39.31 38.51 -4.40
N TYR A 65 -39.69 38.06 -5.60
CA TYR A 65 -38.83 37.26 -6.46
C TYR A 65 -37.87 38.16 -7.24
N ALA A 66 -36.59 38.16 -6.89
CA ALA A 66 -35.53 38.71 -7.75
C ALA A 66 -35.33 37.77 -8.96
N ARG A 67 -35.71 38.20 -10.16
CA ARG A 67 -35.36 37.52 -11.42
C ARG A 67 -34.09 38.14 -12.00
N THR A 68 -32.98 37.40 -11.96
CA THR A 68 -31.77 37.72 -12.72
C THR A 68 -31.92 37.15 -14.14
N ARG A 69 -32.08 37.98 -15.17
CA ARG A 69 -31.80 37.54 -16.55
C ARG A 69 -30.29 37.58 -16.74
N ARG A 70 -29.65 36.41 -16.81
CA ARG A 70 -28.23 36.28 -17.17
C ARG A 70 -28.05 36.51 -18.67
N THR A 71 -26.90 37.10 -18.97
CA THR A 71 -26.29 37.25 -20.29
C THR A 71 -26.29 35.94 -21.10
N ALA A 72 -26.20 36.06 -22.42
CA ALA A 72 -26.16 34.99 -23.42
C ALA A 72 -25.27 33.78 -23.02
N PRO A 73 -25.63 32.56 -23.45
CA PRO A 73 -24.90 31.34 -23.13
C PRO A 73 -23.43 31.45 -23.53
N ARG A 74 -22.51 31.06 -22.63
CA ARG A 74 -21.14 30.73 -23.03
C ARG A 74 -21.19 29.38 -23.74
N THR A 75 -21.23 29.39 -25.06
CA THR A 75 -20.78 28.25 -25.85
C THR A 75 -19.29 28.11 -25.56
N SER A 76 -18.86 27.08 -24.84
CA SER A 76 -17.45 26.67 -24.83
C SER A 76 -17.11 26.07 -26.19
N SER A 77 -17.12 26.88 -27.24
CA SER A 77 -16.74 26.46 -28.58
C SER A 77 -15.23 26.30 -28.62
N GLY A 78 -14.74 25.07 -28.85
CA GLY A 78 -13.33 24.79 -29.09
C GLY A 78 -12.77 23.50 -28.47
N ASN A 79 -13.55 22.72 -27.73
CA ASN A 79 -13.10 21.44 -27.17
C ASN A 79 -13.58 20.27 -28.04
N GLU A 80 -12.62 19.48 -28.54
CA GLU A 80 -12.85 18.34 -29.44
C GLU A 80 -12.22 17.08 -28.84
N LYS A 81 -12.91 15.95 -28.94
CA LYS A 81 -12.46 14.63 -28.49
C LYS A 81 -12.74 13.64 -29.60
N ASP A 82 -11.69 12.98 -30.08
CA ASP A 82 -11.75 11.97 -31.15
C ASP A 82 -12.46 12.46 -32.44
N GLY A 83 -12.29 13.72 -32.83
CA GLY A 83 -12.93 14.27 -34.04
C GLY A 83 -14.26 14.98 -33.81
N HIS A 84 -14.79 14.95 -32.58
CA HIS A 84 -16.14 15.42 -32.26
C HIS A 84 -16.15 16.47 -31.15
N GLU A 85 -16.88 17.56 -31.39
CA GLU A 85 -17.06 18.61 -30.38
C GLU A 85 -17.93 18.12 -29.21
N TYR A 86 -17.53 18.52 -28.00
CA TYR A 86 -18.24 18.15 -26.78
C TYR A 86 -18.48 19.33 -25.84
N VAL A 87 -19.47 19.18 -24.97
CA VAL A 87 -19.74 20.04 -23.82
C VAL A 87 -19.61 19.23 -22.53
N ASP A 88 -18.77 19.72 -21.62
CA ASP A 88 -18.71 19.23 -20.25
C ASP A 88 -19.76 19.99 -19.42
N LEU A 89 -20.83 19.31 -19.01
CA LEU A 89 -21.89 19.90 -18.19
C LEU A 89 -21.56 19.88 -16.68
N GLY A 90 -20.40 19.35 -16.27
CA GLY A 90 -20.01 19.27 -14.87
C GLY A 90 -20.91 18.37 -14.03
N LEU A 91 -21.54 17.38 -14.68
CA LEU A 91 -22.44 16.41 -14.05
C LEU A 91 -21.64 15.38 -13.23
N PRO A 92 -22.23 14.80 -12.17
CA PRO A 92 -21.58 13.78 -11.34
C PRO A 92 -20.93 12.62 -12.11
N SER A 93 -21.51 12.18 -13.22
CA SER A 93 -20.95 11.12 -14.08
C SER A 93 -19.62 11.50 -14.74
N GLY A 94 -19.31 12.79 -14.85
CA GLY A 94 -18.12 13.28 -15.56
C GLY A 94 -18.17 13.04 -17.07
N LEU A 95 -19.33 12.66 -17.63
CA LEU A 95 -19.50 12.42 -19.06
C LEU A 95 -19.40 13.71 -19.86
N LEU A 96 -18.74 13.62 -21.01
CA LEU A 96 -18.69 14.66 -22.02
C LEU A 96 -19.85 14.44 -22.99
N TRP A 97 -20.67 15.45 -23.22
CA TRP A 97 -21.85 15.34 -24.08
C TRP A 97 -21.57 15.88 -25.48
N ALA A 98 -21.95 15.16 -26.53
CA ALA A 98 -21.79 15.63 -27.90
C ALA A 98 -22.57 16.93 -28.14
N THR A 99 -21.96 17.90 -28.84
CA THR A 99 -22.65 19.15 -29.19
C THR A 99 -23.72 18.96 -30.28
N CYS A 100 -23.61 17.90 -31.10
CA CYS A 100 -24.57 17.52 -32.14
C CYS A 100 -24.99 16.05 -32.03
N ASN A 101 -26.07 15.68 -32.73
CA ASN A 101 -26.51 14.28 -32.83
C ASN A 101 -25.54 13.47 -33.71
N VAL A 102 -25.52 12.15 -33.56
CA VAL A 102 -24.82 11.25 -34.50
C VAL A 102 -25.36 11.49 -35.91
N GLY A 103 -24.47 11.59 -36.90
CA GLY A 103 -24.80 11.96 -38.28
C GLY A 103 -24.93 13.48 -38.54
N ALA A 104 -24.97 14.32 -37.51
CA ALA A 104 -24.99 15.78 -37.65
C ALA A 104 -23.58 16.39 -37.56
N THR A 105 -23.39 17.52 -38.24
CA THR A 105 -22.18 18.35 -38.12
C THR A 105 -22.41 19.61 -37.30
N ARG A 106 -23.68 19.91 -36.96
CA ARG A 106 -24.08 21.12 -36.23
C ARG A 106 -25.11 20.79 -35.14
N PRO A 107 -25.11 21.51 -34.00
CA PRO A 107 -26.11 21.31 -32.94
C PRO A 107 -27.57 21.45 -33.39
N THR A 108 -27.81 22.20 -34.45
CA THR A 108 -29.15 22.51 -35.00
C THR A 108 -29.67 21.48 -36.00
N GLU A 109 -28.85 20.51 -36.40
CA GLU A 109 -29.26 19.46 -37.33
C GLU A 109 -29.87 18.27 -36.58
N ALA A 110 -30.85 17.61 -37.19
CA ALA A 110 -31.49 16.44 -36.59
C ALA A 110 -30.53 15.25 -36.46
N GLY A 111 -29.51 15.19 -37.33
CA GLY A 111 -28.62 14.03 -37.46
C GLY A 111 -29.32 12.86 -38.15
N ASP A 112 -28.68 11.71 -38.08
CA ASP A 112 -29.24 10.46 -38.58
C ASP A 112 -30.22 9.86 -37.56
N TYR A 113 -31.10 9.00 -38.07
CA TYR A 113 -32.05 8.25 -37.27
C TYR A 113 -31.61 6.80 -37.16
N PHE A 114 -31.80 6.17 -36.01
CA PHE A 114 -31.40 4.79 -35.79
C PHE A 114 -32.56 4.02 -35.15
N ALA A 115 -32.78 2.79 -35.61
CA ALA A 115 -33.58 1.83 -34.86
C ALA A 115 -32.72 1.29 -33.69
N TRP A 116 -33.34 0.97 -32.57
CA TRP A 116 -32.61 0.58 -31.37
C TRP A 116 -31.88 -0.76 -31.57
N GLY A 117 -30.57 -0.78 -31.33
CA GLY A 117 -29.72 -1.96 -31.59
C GLY A 117 -29.31 -2.13 -33.06
N GLU A 118 -29.49 -1.11 -33.89
CA GLU A 118 -28.96 -1.06 -35.25
C GLU A 118 -28.04 0.15 -35.44
N THR A 119 -27.01 -0.05 -36.25
CA THR A 119 -25.89 0.90 -36.40
C THR A 119 -25.99 1.79 -37.63
N ASP A 120 -26.84 1.43 -38.59
CA ASP A 120 -26.99 2.14 -39.87
C ASP A 120 -28.40 2.77 -39.96
N PRO A 121 -28.52 3.99 -40.52
CA PRO A 121 -29.82 4.58 -40.80
C PRO A 121 -30.55 3.86 -41.93
N LYS A 122 -31.89 3.99 -41.95
CA LYS A 122 -32.77 3.40 -42.98
C LYS A 122 -33.58 4.48 -43.69
N ALA A 123 -34.02 4.18 -44.90
CA ALA A 123 -34.98 5.01 -45.62
C ALA A 123 -36.40 4.94 -45.03
N GLU A 124 -36.77 3.79 -44.47
CA GLU A 124 -38.10 3.53 -43.87
C GLU A 124 -37.91 2.72 -42.58
N TYR A 125 -38.67 3.05 -41.54
CA TYR A 125 -38.60 2.44 -40.20
C TYR A 125 -39.89 1.70 -39.91
N GLU A 126 -39.93 0.43 -40.33
CA GLU A 126 -41.09 -0.44 -40.25
C GLU A 126 -40.71 -1.73 -39.53
N LEU A 127 -41.69 -2.38 -38.88
CA LEU A 127 -41.46 -3.61 -38.14
C LEU A 127 -40.84 -4.71 -39.04
N GLU A 128 -41.26 -4.78 -40.30
CA GLU A 128 -40.84 -5.77 -41.29
C GLU A 128 -39.35 -5.71 -41.64
N ASN A 129 -38.69 -4.56 -41.40
CA ASN A 129 -37.28 -4.38 -41.72
C ASN A 129 -36.38 -4.22 -40.49
N TYR A 130 -36.93 -4.41 -39.28
CA TYR A 130 -36.19 -4.33 -38.03
C TYR A 130 -35.44 -5.63 -37.73
N LYS A 131 -34.14 -5.52 -37.45
CA LYS A 131 -33.20 -6.64 -37.31
C LYS A 131 -33.53 -7.58 -36.14
N TRP A 132 -34.07 -7.04 -35.04
CA TRP A 132 -34.18 -7.76 -33.76
C TRP A 132 -35.61 -8.11 -33.35
N MET A 133 -36.54 -8.17 -34.30
CA MET A 133 -37.88 -8.69 -34.07
C MET A 133 -38.32 -9.55 -35.25
N ASN A 134 -39.00 -10.65 -34.98
CA ASN A 134 -39.66 -11.42 -36.02
C ASN A 134 -40.95 -10.68 -36.44
N PRO A 135 -41.08 -10.23 -37.70
CA PRO A 135 -42.24 -9.45 -38.12
C PRO A 135 -43.53 -10.27 -38.25
N GLU A 136 -43.45 -11.60 -38.30
CA GLU A 136 -44.65 -12.46 -38.36
C GLU A 136 -45.19 -12.80 -36.97
N THR A 137 -44.31 -13.00 -35.99
CA THR A 137 -44.68 -13.41 -34.62
C THR A 137 -44.60 -12.27 -33.60
N GLU A 138 -44.02 -11.13 -33.98
CA GLU A 138 -43.66 -10.01 -33.09
C GLU A 138 -42.72 -10.41 -31.94
N GLU A 139 -42.06 -11.57 -32.04
CA GLU A 139 -41.13 -12.05 -31.04
C GLU A 139 -39.79 -11.30 -31.14
N VAL A 140 -39.33 -10.78 -30.00
CA VAL A 140 -38.02 -10.14 -29.83
C VAL A 140 -36.91 -11.19 -29.93
N LEU A 141 -35.93 -10.92 -30.78
CA LEU A 141 -34.84 -11.86 -31.10
C LEU A 141 -33.55 -11.60 -30.29
N LYS A 142 -33.37 -10.39 -29.75
CA LYS A 142 -32.21 -9.98 -28.93
C LYS A 142 -32.60 -8.91 -27.90
N TYR A 143 -31.93 -8.88 -26.76
CA TYR A 143 -32.16 -8.00 -25.60
C TYR A 143 -33.51 -8.25 -24.94
N CYS A 144 -33.81 -9.49 -24.55
CA CYS A 144 -35.09 -9.88 -23.97
C CYS A 144 -34.90 -10.34 -22.51
N VAL A 145 -35.65 -9.73 -21.59
CA VAL A 145 -35.61 -10.06 -20.14
C VAL A 145 -36.93 -10.63 -19.60
N ASP A 146 -37.97 -10.73 -20.42
CA ASP A 146 -39.30 -11.26 -20.08
C ASP A 146 -39.73 -12.19 -21.23
N GLU A 147 -39.91 -13.47 -20.90
CA GLU A 147 -40.26 -14.56 -21.81
C GLU A 147 -41.56 -14.33 -22.60
N LYS A 148 -42.42 -13.40 -22.16
CA LYS A 148 -43.65 -13.03 -22.88
C LYS A 148 -43.37 -12.40 -24.25
N PHE A 149 -42.20 -11.82 -24.45
CA PHE A 149 -41.87 -11.08 -25.66
C PHE A 149 -40.96 -11.85 -26.62
N GLY A 150 -40.34 -12.94 -26.18
CA GLY A 150 -39.40 -13.70 -27.01
C GLY A 150 -38.41 -14.52 -26.18
N SER A 151 -37.34 -14.99 -26.83
CA SER A 151 -36.31 -15.80 -26.17
C SER A 151 -35.48 -14.94 -25.21
N VAL A 152 -35.48 -15.27 -23.91
CA VAL A 152 -34.79 -14.51 -22.86
C VAL A 152 -33.27 -14.69 -22.98
N ASP A 153 -32.56 -13.59 -23.21
CA ASP A 153 -31.10 -13.52 -23.18
C ASP A 153 -30.57 -12.70 -21.99
N GLY A 154 -31.46 -12.12 -21.18
CA GLY A 154 -31.12 -11.38 -19.96
C GLY A 154 -30.47 -10.01 -20.21
N LYS A 155 -30.33 -9.56 -21.47
CA LYS A 155 -29.67 -8.29 -21.78
C LYS A 155 -30.67 -7.14 -21.80
N SER A 156 -30.45 -6.14 -20.95
CA SER A 156 -31.26 -4.91 -20.86
C SER A 156 -30.56 -3.67 -21.43
N GLU A 157 -29.39 -3.83 -22.03
CA GLU A 157 -28.60 -2.75 -22.60
C GLU A 157 -27.88 -3.22 -23.87
N LEU A 158 -27.63 -2.30 -24.79
CA LEU A 158 -26.95 -2.60 -26.05
C LEU A 158 -25.52 -3.09 -25.84
N ASP A 159 -25.14 -4.09 -26.64
CA ASP A 159 -23.73 -4.46 -26.79
C ASP A 159 -23.03 -3.44 -27.68
N SER A 160 -21.70 -3.38 -27.60
CA SER A 160 -20.91 -2.39 -28.36
C SER A 160 -21.11 -2.45 -29.87
N GLU A 161 -21.31 -3.65 -30.42
CA GLU A 161 -21.52 -3.87 -31.85
C GLU A 161 -22.89 -3.42 -32.37
N ASP A 162 -23.84 -3.16 -31.48
CA ASP A 162 -25.20 -2.72 -31.82
C ASP A 162 -25.47 -1.26 -31.36
N ASP A 163 -24.45 -0.56 -30.84
CA ASP A 163 -24.52 0.85 -30.45
C ASP A 163 -24.20 1.77 -31.63
N ALA A 164 -25.17 2.60 -32.03
CA ALA A 164 -25.05 3.46 -33.19
C ALA A 164 -23.95 4.54 -33.04
N ALA A 165 -23.69 5.05 -31.85
CA ALA A 165 -22.65 6.05 -31.64
C ALA A 165 -21.26 5.41 -31.69
N ILE A 166 -21.08 4.22 -31.11
CA ILE A 166 -19.83 3.45 -31.23
C ILE A 166 -19.53 3.16 -32.69
N ALA A 167 -20.51 2.66 -33.45
CA ALA A 167 -20.31 2.28 -34.84
C ALA A 167 -19.98 3.46 -35.76
N ASN A 168 -20.60 4.62 -35.54
CA ASN A 168 -20.45 5.78 -36.44
C ASN A 168 -19.29 6.70 -36.05
N TRP A 169 -19.00 6.89 -34.76
CA TRP A 169 -18.00 7.85 -34.28
C TRP A 169 -16.74 7.17 -33.72
N GLY A 170 -16.87 5.94 -33.21
CA GLY A 170 -15.75 5.19 -32.64
C GLY A 170 -15.12 5.85 -31.41
N GLY A 171 -13.91 5.41 -31.04
CA GLY A 171 -13.23 5.89 -29.84
C GLY A 171 -14.00 5.56 -28.56
N GLU A 172 -14.06 6.50 -27.62
CA GLU A 172 -14.82 6.36 -26.36
C GLU A 172 -16.28 6.88 -26.47
N TRP A 173 -16.76 7.19 -27.69
CA TRP A 173 -18.12 7.67 -27.93
C TRP A 173 -19.13 6.51 -27.96
N ARG A 174 -20.25 6.68 -27.26
CA ARG A 174 -21.34 5.69 -27.18
C ARG A 174 -22.71 6.34 -26.97
N MET A 175 -23.77 5.55 -27.11
CA MET A 175 -25.11 5.96 -26.68
C MET A 175 -25.14 6.12 -25.15
N PRO A 176 -25.82 7.15 -24.61
CA PRO A 176 -26.01 7.29 -23.18
C PRO A 176 -26.99 6.23 -22.68
N THR A 177 -26.88 5.81 -21.42
CA THR A 177 -27.90 4.99 -20.76
C THR A 177 -29.11 5.84 -20.37
N ASP A 178 -30.22 5.18 -20.00
CA ASP A 178 -31.41 5.87 -19.46
C ASP A 178 -31.08 6.72 -18.23
N ASP A 179 -30.25 6.20 -17.32
CA ASP A 179 -29.85 6.93 -16.11
C ASP A 179 -28.97 8.14 -16.41
N GLU A 180 -28.07 8.04 -17.38
CA GLU A 180 -27.21 9.15 -17.80
C GLU A 180 -28.02 10.26 -18.49
N MET A 181 -29.01 9.88 -19.30
CA MET A 181 -29.96 10.85 -19.88
C MET A 181 -30.80 11.53 -18.80
N LYS A 182 -31.29 10.79 -17.80
CA LYS A 182 -32.01 11.36 -16.66
C LYS A 182 -31.13 12.31 -15.86
N GLU A 183 -29.86 11.96 -15.63
CA GLU A 183 -28.88 12.82 -14.97
C GLU A 183 -28.70 14.14 -15.74
N MET A 184 -28.56 14.11 -17.07
CA MET A 184 -28.47 15.33 -17.89
C MET A 184 -29.73 16.19 -17.77
N VAL A 185 -30.91 15.57 -17.86
CA VAL A 185 -32.19 16.28 -17.75
C VAL A 185 -32.32 16.93 -16.37
N ASP A 186 -31.99 16.22 -15.29
CA ASP A 186 -32.08 16.72 -13.91
C ASP A 186 -30.98 17.71 -13.56
N GLY A 187 -29.81 17.59 -14.18
CA GLY A 187 -28.65 18.43 -13.95
C GLY A 187 -28.73 19.81 -14.59
N CYS A 188 -29.71 20.04 -15.47
CA CYS A 188 -29.84 21.28 -16.24
C CYS A 188 -31.14 22.05 -15.97
N TYR A 189 -31.10 23.36 -16.22
CA TYR A 189 -32.29 24.19 -16.43
C TYR A 189 -32.64 24.19 -17.92
N TRP A 190 -33.91 24.00 -18.27
CA TRP A 190 -34.32 23.85 -19.67
C TRP A 190 -35.29 24.93 -20.10
N GLU A 191 -35.04 25.53 -21.27
CA GLU A 191 -35.91 26.51 -21.93
C GLU A 191 -36.15 26.10 -23.38
N TRP A 192 -37.39 26.24 -23.85
CA TRP A 192 -37.73 26.03 -25.26
C TRP A 192 -37.42 27.30 -26.07
N THR A 193 -36.90 27.12 -27.28
CA THR A 193 -36.76 28.19 -28.28
C THR A 193 -37.31 27.73 -29.61
N ASP A 194 -38.03 28.60 -30.29
CA ASP A 194 -38.54 28.35 -31.65
C ASP A 194 -37.48 28.57 -32.73
N ASN A 195 -36.35 29.18 -32.36
CA ASN A 195 -35.29 29.53 -33.29
C ASN A 195 -33.94 29.65 -32.57
N PHE A 196 -33.25 28.53 -32.38
CA PHE A 196 -31.93 28.52 -31.75
C PHE A 196 -30.90 29.21 -32.64
N GLU A 197 -30.26 30.27 -32.12
CA GLU A 197 -29.22 31.05 -32.80
C GLU A 197 -29.59 31.58 -34.20
N GLY A 198 -30.87 31.77 -34.49
CA GLY A 198 -31.31 32.24 -35.81
C GLY A 198 -31.30 31.16 -36.91
N SER A 199 -31.09 29.89 -36.56
CA SER A 199 -31.03 28.75 -37.51
C SER A 199 -32.38 28.34 -38.10
N GLY A 200 -33.49 28.76 -37.50
CA GLY A 200 -34.84 28.28 -37.80
C GLY A 200 -35.18 26.92 -37.16
N MET A 201 -34.25 26.31 -36.42
CA MET A 201 -34.51 25.07 -35.69
C MET A 201 -35.06 25.36 -34.29
N ALA A 202 -36.25 24.85 -34.02
CA ALA A 202 -36.81 24.84 -32.67
C ALA A 202 -36.16 23.74 -31.82
N GLY A 203 -36.18 23.88 -30.50
CA GLY A 203 -35.65 22.88 -29.59
C GLY A 203 -35.47 23.39 -28.17
N ARG A 204 -34.71 22.66 -27.35
CA ARG A 204 -34.47 23.03 -25.95
C ARG A 204 -33.01 23.36 -25.67
N VAL A 205 -32.81 24.46 -24.95
CA VAL A 205 -31.52 24.87 -24.41
C VAL A 205 -31.45 24.42 -22.96
N GLY A 206 -30.50 23.54 -22.66
CA GLY A 206 -30.18 23.07 -21.30
C GLY A 206 -28.97 23.82 -20.77
N ILE A 207 -29.10 24.48 -19.61
CA ILE A 207 -28.00 25.16 -18.92
C ILE A 207 -27.67 24.37 -17.65
N SER A 208 -26.43 23.88 -17.55
CA SER A 208 -25.96 23.14 -16.38
C SER A 208 -26.14 23.94 -15.10
N LYS A 209 -26.73 23.30 -14.09
CA LYS A 209 -26.84 23.82 -12.72
C LYS A 209 -25.49 23.93 -12.03
N LYS A 210 -24.47 23.21 -12.50
CA LYS A 210 -23.15 23.09 -11.86
C LYS A 210 -22.15 24.11 -12.37
N ASN A 211 -21.93 24.16 -13.67
CA ASN A 211 -20.90 25.02 -14.27
C ASN A 211 -21.47 26.10 -15.21
N GLY A 212 -22.78 26.07 -15.50
CA GLY A 212 -23.42 27.04 -16.38
C GLY A 212 -23.16 26.84 -17.88
N ASN A 213 -22.47 25.76 -18.28
CA ASN A 213 -22.32 25.38 -19.69
C ASN A 213 -23.67 24.97 -20.28
N ALA A 214 -23.84 25.14 -21.58
CA ALA A 214 -25.12 24.93 -22.26
C ALA A 214 -25.05 23.87 -23.36
N ILE A 215 -26.12 23.10 -23.49
CA ILE A 215 -26.36 22.13 -24.57
C ILE A 215 -27.67 22.44 -25.28
N PHE A 216 -27.73 22.21 -26.60
CA PHE A 216 -28.95 22.35 -27.38
C PHE A 216 -29.43 20.99 -27.90
N LEU A 217 -30.70 20.69 -27.61
CA LEU A 217 -31.43 19.53 -28.11
C LEU A 217 -32.44 19.99 -29.19
N PRO A 218 -32.12 19.84 -30.49
CA PRO A 218 -33.03 20.23 -31.57
C PRO A 218 -34.34 19.43 -31.52
N ALA A 219 -35.45 20.00 -31.96
CA ALA A 219 -36.68 19.27 -32.16
C ALA A 219 -36.54 18.33 -33.37
N ALA A 220 -35.77 17.25 -33.21
CA ALA A 220 -35.25 16.41 -34.28
C ALA A 220 -36.27 15.43 -34.89
N GLY A 221 -37.50 15.37 -34.38
CA GLY A 221 -38.52 14.44 -34.86
C GLY A 221 -38.25 12.98 -34.52
N GLN A 222 -38.94 12.09 -35.22
CA GLN A 222 -38.79 10.63 -35.22
C GLN A 222 -39.27 10.11 -36.58
N ASN A 223 -38.55 9.16 -37.18
CA ASN A 223 -38.75 8.69 -38.56
C ASN A 223 -38.82 9.87 -39.55
N GLU A 224 -38.00 10.91 -39.35
CA GLU A 224 -38.05 12.20 -40.09
C GLU A 224 -39.35 13.02 -39.97
N TYR A 225 -40.35 12.56 -39.22
CA TYR A 225 -41.58 13.30 -38.97
C TYR A 225 -41.46 14.25 -37.78
N ASN A 226 -42.15 15.38 -37.86
CA ASN A 226 -42.24 16.40 -36.79
C ASN A 226 -40.93 17.11 -36.44
N ILE A 227 -39.98 17.14 -37.37
CA ILE A 227 -38.80 18.00 -37.30
C ILE A 227 -39.26 19.45 -37.09
N GLY A 228 -38.61 20.15 -36.15
CA GLY A 228 -38.97 21.49 -35.72
C GLY A 228 -40.16 21.59 -34.76
N LYS A 229 -40.76 20.46 -34.34
CA LYS A 229 -41.90 20.44 -33.40
C LYS A 229 -41.64 19.64 -32.12
N ARG A 230 -41.03 18.47 -32.23
CA ARG A 230 -40.67 17.58 -31.12
C ARG A 230 -39.43 16.76 -31.45
N GLY A 231 -38.79 16.09 -30.50
CA GLY A 231 -37.62 15.24 -30.72
C GLY A 231 -37.60 14.02 -29.80
N TYR A 232 -37.07 12.90 -30.29
CA TYR A 232 -36.87 11.66 -29.54
C TYR A 232 -35.39 11.31 -29.55
N TYR A 233 -34.84 11.09 -28.36
CA TYR A 233 -33.42 10.76 -28.18
C TYR A 233 -33.27 9.38 -27.56
N LEU A 234 -32.74 8.43 -28.33
CA LEU A 234 -32.55 7.06 -27.87
C LEU A 234 -31.45 6.96 -26.83
N THR A 235 -31.65 6.04 -25.89
CA THR A 235 -30.63 5.59 -24.95
C THR A 235 -30.22 4.16 -25.30
N SER A 236 -29.11 3.68 -24.73
CA SER A 236 -28.66 2.29 -24.87
C SER A 236 -29.48 1.31 -24.01
N SER A 237 -30.48 1.77 -23.26
CA SER A 237 -31.19 0.98 -22.26
C SER A 237 -32.58 0.52 -22.74
N LEU A 238 -32.88 -0.74 -22.46
CA LEU A 238 -34.16 -1.37 -22.72
C LEU A 238 -35.27 -0.79 -21.82
N CYS A 239 -36.50 -0.69 -22.33
CA CYS A 239 -37.65 -0.37 -21.49
C CYS A 239 -37.92 -1.53 -20.50
N PRO A 240 -37.88 -1.31 -19.18
CA PRO A 240 -37.98 -2.40 -18.20
C PRO A 240 -39.39 -3.00 -18.11
N ILE A 241 -40.40 -2.37 -18.72
CA ILE A 241 -41.81 -2.80 -18.66
C ILE A 241 -42.23 -3.52 -19.94
N MET A 242 -41.71 -3.10 -21.09
CA MET A 242 -42.14 -3.52 -22.42
C MET A 242 -40.90 -3.83 -23.27
N ASN A 243 -40.56 -5.12 -23.42
CA ASN A 243 -39.34 -5.48 -24.13
C ASN A 243 -39.42 -5.14 -25.61
N ASP A 244 -40.56 -4.92 -26.24
CA ASP A 244 -40.64 -4.41 -27.62
C ASP A 244 -40.25 -2.91 -27.75
N GLN A 245 -39.88 -2.25 -26.65
CA GLN A 245 -39.58 -0.82 -26.61
C GLN A 245 -38.21 -0.51 -26.00
N ALA A 246 -37.62 0.60 -26.41
CA ALA A 246 -36.40 1.19 -25.83
C ALA A 246 -36.73 2.47 -25.07
N THR A 247 -35.93 2.80 -24.06
CA THR A 247 -36.08 4.08 -23.35
C THR A 247 -35.55 5.25 -24.20
N CYS A 248 -36.15 6.42 -24.03
CA CYS A 248 -35.78 7.64 -24.74
C CYS A 248 -36.15 8.90 -23.95
N VAL A 249 -35.54 10.03 -24.32
CA VAL A 249 -35.98 11.35 -23.87
C VAL A 249 -36.86 11.99 -24.94
N TYR A 250 -38.05 12.42 -24.53
CA TYR A 250 -39.02 13.11 -25.38
C TYR A 250 -38.97 14.62 -25.14
N ASN A 251 -38.64 15.35 -26.19
CA ASN A 251 -38.53 16.80 -26.20
C ASN A 251 -39.70 17.43 -26.98
N TRP A 252 -40.55 18.22 -26.33
CA TRP A 252 -41.65 18.97 -26.96
C TRP A 252 -41.70 20.41 -26.41
N ASP A 253 -42.49 21.33 -26.97
CA ASP A 253 -42.54 22.74 -26.55
C ASP A 253 -43.00 22.91 -25.10
N ILE A 254 -43.99 22.13 -24.69
CA ILE A 254 -44.59 22.19 -23.35
C ILE A 254 -43.87 21.31 -22.30
N MET A 255 -43.10 20.30 -22.71
CA MET A 255 -42.42 19.39 -21.77
C MET A 255 -41.11 18.79 -22.27
N LEU A 256 -40.24 18.43 -21.34
CA LEU A 256 -39.08 17.54 -21.55
C LEU A 256 -39.30 16.33 -20.63
N ASP A 257 -39.60 15.18 -21.21
CA ASP A 257 -39.93 13.97 -20.46
C ASP A 257 -38.83 12.93 -20.63
N LYS A 258 -38.30 12.49 -19.49
CA LYS A 258 -37.19 11.52 -19.38
C LYS A 258 -37.67 10.11 -19.04
N ASN A 259 -38.98 9.90 -18.93
CA ASN A 259 -39.59 8.60 -18.62
C ASN A 259 -40.45 8.11 -19.79
N VAL A 260 -39.93 8.22 -21.01
CA VAL A 260 -40.64 7.84 -22.24
C VAL A 260 -39.97 6.64 -22.87
N ALA A 261 -40.76 5.78 -23.49
CA ALA A 261 -40.29 4.67 -24.29
C ALA A 261 -40.79 4.81 -25.73
N THR A 262 -40.04 4.24 -26.67
CA THR A 262 -40.39 4.18 -28.08
C THR A 262 -40.24 2.76 -28.59
N PHE A 263 -41.03 2.36 -29.58
CA PHE A 263 -40.82 1.10 -30.27
C PHE A 263 -39.40 1.03 -30.82
N ARG A 264 -38.75 -0.14 -30.66
CA ARG A 264 -37.35 -0.31 -31.06
C ARG A 264 -37.12 -0.14 -32.56
N TYR A 265 -38.14 -0.40 -33.39
CA TYR A 265 -38.06 -0.24 -34.83
C TYR A 265 -38.21 1.21 -35.33
N TYR A 266 -38.58 2.16 -34.47
CA TYR A 266 -38.65 3.58 -34.85
C TYR A 266 -37.27 4.24 -34.87
N GLY A 267 -36.96 4.91 -35.97
CA GLY A 267 -35.79 5.74 -36.18
C GLY A 267 -35.83 7.01 -35.33
N SER A 268 -34.94 7.10 -34.37
CA SER A 268 -34.84 8.26 -33.47
C SER A 268 -33.39 8.75 -33.42
N SER A 269 -33.19 10.00 -33.01
CA SER A 269 -31.85 10.59 -32.97
C SER A 269 -31.04 10.06 -31.78
N VAL A 270 -29.71 10.08 -31.91
CA VAL A 270 -28.78 9.72 -30.84
C VAL A 270 -27.93 10.93 -30.46
N ARG A 271 -27.92 11.28 -29.16
CA ARG A 271 -27.02 12.28 -28.58
C ARG A 271 -25.90 11.55 -27.85
N ALA A 272 -24.76 11.38 -28.50
CA ALA A 272 -23.66 10.58 -27.97
C ALA A 272 -23.02 11.20 -26.71
N VAL A 273 -22.44 10.34 -25.88
CA VAL A 273 -21.59 10.72 -24.75
C VAL A 273 -20.20 10.11 -24.91
N ASN A 274 -19.18 10.80 -24.42
CA ASN A 274 -17.80 10.34 -24.37
C ASN A 274 -17.35 10.30 -22.91
N GLY A 275 -16.82 9.16 -22.49
CA GLY A 275 -16.45 8.92 -21.10
C GLY A 275 -17.04 7.61 -20.58
N LYS A 276 -16.48 7.15 -19.47
CA LYS A 276 -16.66 5.78 -19.00
C LYS A 276 -18.05 5.61 -18.42
N LYS A 277 -18.70 4.49 -18.74
CA LYS A 277 -19.97 4.11 -18.15
C LYS A 277 -19.79 3.94 -16.65
N ILE A 278 -20.63 4.59 -15.85
CA ILE A 278 -20.63 4.46 -14.40
C ILE A 278 -21.96 3.80 -14.01
N LEU A 279 -21.91 2.72 -13.24
CA LEU A 279 -23.10 2.14 -12.62
C LEU A 279 -23.79 3.20 -11.75
N ALA A 280 -25.10 3.10 -11.53
CA ALA A 280 -25.85 4.05 -10.70
C ALA A 280 -25.25 4.22 -9.28
N ASP A 281 -24.45 3.25 -8.84
CA ASP A 281 -23.74 3.26 -7.57
C ASP A 281 -22.33 3.88 -7.62
N GLY A 282 -21.83 4.38 -8.75
CA GLY A 282 -20.56 5.11 -8.83
C GLY A 282 -19.34 4.27 -9.20
N VAL A 283 -19.53 2.98 -9.52
CA VAL A 283 -18.48 2.09 -10.03
C VAL A 283 -18.34 2.22 -11.55
N SER A 284 -17.11 2.33 -12.05
CA SER A 284 -16.86 2.40 -13.50
C SER A 284 -17.03 1.03 -14.16
N VAL A 285 -17.50 1.01 -15.40
CA VAL A 285 -17.68 -0.20 -16.22
C VAL A 285 -16.88 -0.03 -17.50
N SER A 286 -16.02 -1.01 -17.78
CA SER A 286 -15.19 -1.04 -19.00
C SER A 286 -15.69 -2.05 -20.03
N GLY A 287 -16.53 -3.02 -19.65
CA GLY A 287 -17.19 -3.93 -20.58
C GLY A 287 -17.75 -5.18 -19.89
N LYS A 288 -18.05 -6.21 -20.69
CA LYS A 288 -18.46 -7.56 -20.23
C LYS A 288 -17.50 -8.66 -20.69
N ILE A 289 -17.36 -9.71 -19.88
CA ILE A 289 -16.78 -11.00 -20.26
C ILE A 289 -17.77 -12.09 -19.88
N GLY A 290 -18.40 -12.72 -20.88
CA GLY A 290 -19.61 -13.49 -20.67
C GLY A 290 -20.72 -12.60 -20.11
N GLU A 291 -21.38 -13.04 -19.04
CA GLU A 291 -22.44 -12.29 -18.37
C GLU A 291 -21.94 -11.31 -17.29
N TYR A 292 -20.62 -11.26 -17.04
CA TYR A 292 -20.04 -10.51 -15.92
C TYR A 292 -19.44 -9.19 -16.38
N TRP A 293 -19.86 -8.11 -15.74
CA TRP A 293 -19.30 -6.77 -15.94
C TRP A 293 -17.90 -6.66 -15.31
N TYR A 294 -17.00 -5.98 -16.01
CA TYR A 294 -15.64 -5.71 -15.52
C TYR A 294 -15.28 -4.23 -15.60
N VAL A 295 -14.33 -3.84 -14.77
CA VAL A 295 -13.61 -2.58 -14.81
C VAL A 295 -12.15 -2.84 -15.14
N ASP A 296 -11.65 -2.17 -16.17
CA ASP A 296 -10.23 -2.14 -16.51
C ASP A 296 -9.61 -0.94 -15.80
N LEU A 297 -8.90 -1.17 -14.71
CA LEU A 297 -8.29 -0.09 -13.93
C LEU A 297 -7.01 0.46 -14.57
N GLY A 298 -6.59 -0.03 -15.74
CA GLY A 298 -5.36 0.36 -16.41
C GLY A 298 -4.11 -0.06 -15.62
N LEU A 299 -4.22 -1.18 -14.89
CA LEU A 299 -3.14 -1.73 -14.10
C LEU A 299 -2.07 -2.35 -15.03
N PRO A 300 -0.78 -2.26 -14.69
CA PRO A 300 0.32 -2.82 -15.49
C PRO A 300 0.17 -4.28 -15.97
N SER A 301 -0.50 -5.15 -15.23
CA SER A 301 -0.75 -6.56 -15.56
C SER A 301 -1.75 -6.75 -16.69
N GLY A 302 -2.56 -5.73 -16.98
CA GLY A 302 -3.70 -5.81 -17.90
C GLY A 302 -4.92 -6.55 -17.32
N MET A 303 -4.90 -6.92 -16.02
CA MET A 303 -6.01 -7.63 -15.39
C MET A 303 -7.26 -6.77 -15.26
N LYS A 304 -8.40 -7.37 -15.64
CA LYS A 304 -9.73 -6.77 -15.54
C LYS A 304 -10.40 -7.28 -14.28
N TRP A 305 -10.95 -6.37 -13.49
CA TRP A 305 -11.58 -6.70 -12.21
C TRP A 305 -13.10 -6.76 -12.36
N ALA A 306 -13.76 -7.75 -11.76
CA ALA A 306 -15.22 -7.79 -11.71
C ALA A 306 -15.77 -6.55 -11.00
N THR A 307 -16.88 -5.98 -11.49
CA THR A 307 -17.47 -4.77 -10.87
C THR A 307 -18.16 -5.08 -9.54
N TYR A 308 -18.54 -6.33 -9.29
CA TYR A 308 -19.18 -6.81 -8.05
C TYR A 308 -18.69 -8.22 -7.66
N ASN A 309 -19.03 -8.66 -6.44
CA ASN A 309 -18.62 -9.97 -5.92
C ASN A 309 -19.32 -11.13 -6.64
N LEU A 310 -18.74 -12.33 -6.57
CA LEU A 310 -19.40 -13.54 -7.03
C LEU A 310 -20.76 -13.72 -6.35
N GLY A 311 -21.80 -13.97 -7.16
CA GLY A 311 -23.18 -14.12 -6.67
C GLY A 311 -23.86 -12.82 -6.21
N ALA A 312 -23.24 -11.66 -6.44
CA ALA A 312 -23.88 -10.36 -6.33
C ALA A 312 -24.40 -9.89 -7.69
N SER A 313 -25.40 -9.00 -7.65
CA SER A 313 -25.93 -8.28 -8.82
C SER A 313 -25.57 -6.79 -8.81
N ASP A 314 -25.10 -6.29 -7.67
CA ASP A 314 -24.74 -4.89 -7.43
C ASP A 314 -23.47 -4.80 -6.57
N PRO A 315 -22.56 -3.83 -6.82
CA PRO A 315 -21.31 -3.70 -6.06
C PRO A 315 -21.47 -3.46 -4.55
N THR A 316 -22.65 -3.04 -4.09
CA THR A 316 -22.95 -2.89 -2.66
C THR A 316 -23.34 -4.19 -1.96
N GLU A 317 -23.65 -5.24 -2.71
CA GLU A 317 -23.99 -6.55 -2.15
C GLU A 317 -22.72 -7.34 -1.79
N ILE A 318 -22.74 -8.02 -0.64
CA ILE A 318 -21.61 -8.85 -0.21
C ILE A 318 -21.38 -10.05 -1.14
N GLY A 319 -22.42 -10.50 -1.85
CA GLY A 319 -22.38 -11.67 -2.71
C GLY A 319 -22.43 -12.99 -1.95
N SER A 320 -22.14 -14.08 -2.64
CA SER A 320 -22.04 -15.41 -2.05
C SER A 320 -20.73 -15.57 -1.28
N LEU A 321 -20.79 -16.27 -0.15
CA LEU A 321 -19.62 -16.59 0.67
C LEU A 321 -19.12 -17.99 0.34
N PHE A 322 -17.82 -18.20 0.26
CA PHE A 322 -17.19 -19.47 -0.11
C PHE A 322 -16.19 -19.91 0.94
N ALA A 323 -15.98 -21.22 1.10
CA ALA A 323 -14.80 -21.73 1.80
C ALA A 323 -13.64 -21.84 0.78
N TRP A 324 -12.40 -21.64 1.20
CA TRP A 324 -11.26 -21.64 0.29
C TRP A 324 -11.10 -22.97 -0.45
N GLY A 325 -11.02 -22.94 -1.78
CA GLY A 325 -10.95 -24.14 -2.63
C GLY A 325 -12.28 -24.89 -2.77
N GLU A 326 -13.40 -24.31 -2.34
CA GLU A 326 -14.75 -24.82 -2.62
C GLU A 326 -15.48 -23.90 -3.60
N ILE A 327 -16.22 -24.53 -4.53
CA ILE A 327 -16.96 -23.85 -5.59
C ILE A 327 -18.42 -23.56 -5.23
N GLU A 328 -18.93 -24.22 -4.19
CA GLU A 328 -20.32 -24.06 -3.73
C GLU A 328 -20.38 -23.02 -2.59
N PRO A 329 -21.33 -22.06 -2.63
CA PRO A 329 -21.51 -21.10 -1.56
C PRO A 329 -21.79 -21.77 -0.21
N LYS A 330 -21.23 -21.23 0.86
CA LYS A 330 -21.38 -21.71 2.24
C LYS A 330 -21.51 -20.53 3.19
N THR A 331 -22.64 -20.47 3.91
CA THR A 331 -22.90 -19.42 4.90
C THR A 331 -22.21 -19.66 6.25
N LYS A 332 -21.73 -20.89 6.52
CA LYS A 332 -20.97 -21.23 7.73
C LYS A 332 -20.01 -22.40 7.50
N GLY A 333 -18.72 -22.13 7.58
CA GLY A 333 -17.65 -23.13 7.49
C GLY A 333 -17.33 -23.80 8.83
N THR A 334 -17.16 -25.12 8.81
CA THR A 334 -16.67 -25.93 9.93
C THR A 334 -15.73 -27.01 9.40
N TRP A 335 -14.79 -27.46 10.21
CA TRP A 335 -13.87 -28.54 9.81
C TRP A 335 -14.56 -29.86 9.41
N LYS A 336 -15.80 -30.06 9.85
CA LYS A 336 -16.64 -31.22 9.51
C LYS A 336 -17.31 -31.11 8.14
N ASN A 337 -17.54 -29.89 7.65
CA ASN A 337 -18.21 -29.64 6.37
C ASN A 337 -17.29 -29.02 5.31
N TYR A 338 -15.98 -29.03 5.56
CA TYR A 338 -14.96 -28.58 4.61
C TYR A 338 -14.51 -29.72 3.72
N LYS A 339 -14.62 -29.52 2.41
CA LYS A 339 -14.40 -30.52 1.36
C LYS A 339 -13.03 -31.18 1.46
N TRP A 340 -12.01 -30.41 1.84
CA TRP A 340 -10.62 -30.86 1.89
C TRP A 340 -10.16 -31.31 3.27
N SER A 341 -11.06 -31.68 4.18
CA SER A 341 -10.74 -32.14 5.54
C SER A 341 -11.20 -33.58 5.76
N THR A 342 -10.34 -34.37 6.43
CA THR A 342 -10.70 -35.68 7.01
C THR A 342 -10.43 -35.70 8.51
N ILE A 343 -11.21 -36.47 9.25
CA ILE A 343 -11.10 -36.61 10.71
C ILE A 343 -10.28 -37.86 11.03
N VAL A 344 -9.26 -37.71 11.88
CA VAL A 344 -8.55 -38.83 12.50
C VAL A 344 -8.62 -38.74 14.02
N GLU A 345 -8.71 -39.89 14.68
CA GLU A 345 -8.63 -39.96 16.13
C GLU A 345 -7.17 -40.00 16.58
N VAL A 346 -6.78 -39.08 17.45
CA VAL A 346 -5.46 -39.02 18.08
C VAL A 346 -5.62 -39.11 19.60
N MET A 347 -4.81 -39.94 20.25
CA MET A 347 -4.74 -39.94 21.71
C MET A 347 -3.83 -38.80 22.18
N ASP A 348 -4.30 -38.02 23.15
CA ASP A 348 -3.46 -37.03 23.80
C ASP A 348 -2.47 -37.67 24.79
N ALA A 349 -1.52 -36.87 25.29
CA ALA A 349 -0.50 -37.31 26.25
C ALA A 349 -1.06 -37.84 27.59
N LYS A 350 -2.38 -37.77 27.81
CA LYS A 350 -3.09 -38.29 28.99
C LYS A 350 -3.96 -39.50 28.66
N GLY A 351 -3.87 -40.06 27.45
CA GLY A 351 -4.61 -41.24 27.02
C GLY A 351 -6.06 -40.98 26.64
N LYS A 352 -6.46 -39.73 26.39
CA LYS A 352 -7.81 -39.38 25.95
C LYS A 352 -7.86 -39.25 24.43
N THR A 353 -8.81 -39.93 23.79
CA THR A 353 -9.07 -39.81 22.35
C THR A 353 -9.61 -38.42 22.02
N LYS A 354 -9.08 -37.82 20.97
CA LYS A 354 -9.53 -36.54 20.39
C LYS A 354 -9.55 -36.60 18.87
N GLU A 355 -10.45 -35.83 18.27
CA GLU A 355 -10.50 -35.63 16.83
C GLU A 355 -9.41 -34.63 16.38
N LYS A 356 -8.66 -34.99 15.34
CA LYS A 356 -7.72 -34.13 14.62
C LYS A 356 -8.15 -34.08 13.15
N HIS A 357 -8.27 -32.87 12.61
CA HIS A 357 -8.58 -32.65 11.20
C HIS A 357 -7.29 -32.61 10.37
N ILE A 358 -7.27 -33.31 9.25
CA ILE A 358 -6.14 -33.37 8.32
C ILE A 358 -6.62 -32.95 6.93
N LEU A 359 -5.86 -32.08 6.27
CA LEU A 359 -6.13 -31.66 4.89
C LEU A 359 -5.83 -32.78 3.89
N THR A 360 -6.72 -32.99 2.92
CA THR A 360 -6.61 -34.01 1.88
C THR A 360 -6.09 -33.46 0.54
N LYS A 361 -6.13 -32.14 0.34
CA LYS A 361 -5.64 -31.42 -0.85
C LYS A 361 -5.13 -30.03 -0.43
N TYR A 362 -4.20 -29.47 -1.18
CA TYR A 362 -3.46 -28.24 -0.82
C TYR A 362 -2.76 -28.40 0.54
N SER A 363 -2.22 -29.61 0.72
CA SER A 363 -1.59 -30.01 1.96
C SER A 363 -0.09 -29.80 1.86
N SER A 364 0.53 -29.96 3.01
CA SER A 364 1.96 -30.02 3.13
C SER A 364 2.59 -31.04 2.17
N ASP A 365 1.89 -32.13 1.86
CA ASP A 365 2.46 -33.23 1.09
C ASP A 365 2.44 -32.97 -0.43
N ASP A 366 1.51 -32.14 -0.92
CA ASP A 366 1.41 -31.82 -2.35
C ASP A 366 2.13 -30.52 -2.77
N GLN A 367 2.53 -29.68 -1.80
CA GLN A 367 3.24 -28.42 -2.01
C GLN A 367 2.53 -27.45 -2.98
N LYS A 368 1.22 -27.62 -3.21
CA LYS A 368 0.45 -26.73 -4.08
C LYS A 368 0.03 -25.49 -3.30
N THR A 369 0.50 -24.33 -3.76
CA THR A 369 0.22 -23.02 -3.14
C THR A 369 -0.78 -22.18 -3.93
N LEU A 370 -1.27 -22.68 -5.07
CA LEU A 370 -2.23 -21.99 -5.93
C LEU A 370 -3.39 -22.93 -6.26
N LEU A 371 -4.62 -22.43 -6.25
CA LEU A 371 -5.79 -23.20 -6.68
C LEU A 371 -5.69 -23.61 -8.16
N SER A 372 -6.03 -24.86 -8.45
CA SER A 372 -6.37 -25.26 -9.82
C SER A 372 -7.73 -24.68 -10.21
N ALA A 373 -7.95 -24.44 -11.51
CA ALA A 373 -9.22 -23.92 -12.03
C ALA A 373 -10.46 -24.71 -11.55
N GLU A 374 -10.33 -26.03 -11.39
CA GLU A 374 -11.38 -26.94 -10.90
C GLU A 374 -11.85 -26.65 -9.47
N ASP A 375 -11.00 -26.03 -8.65
CA ASP A 375 -11.28 -25.68 -7.25
C ASP A 375 -11.42 -24.17 -7.06
N ASP A 376 -11.33 -23.39 -8.14
CA ASP A 376 -11.52 -21.95 -8.14
C ASP A 376 -12.99 -21.63 -8.46
N ALA A 377 -13.70 -21.09 -7.47
CA ALA A 377 -15.10 -20.72 -7.61
C ALA A 377 -15.33 -19.68 -8.71
N ALA A 378 -14.40 -18.74 -8.93
CA ALA A 378 -14.51 -17.76 -10.01
C ALA A 378 -14.37 -18.42 -11.38
N ALA A 379 -13.39 -19.31 -11.57
CA ALA A 379 -13.22 -20.03 -12.83
C ALA A 379 -14.41 -20.95 -13.13
N THR A 380 -14.97 -21.59 -12.10
CA THR A 380 -16.07 -22.55 -12.28
C THR A 380 -17.42 -21.85 -12.50
N LEU A 381 -17.71 -20.78 -11.76
CA LEU A 381 -19.01 -20.09 -11.81
C LEU A 381 -19.08 -18.98 -12.86
N CYS A 382 -17.96 -18.32 -13.15
CA CYS A 382 -17.90 -17.22 -14.11
C CYS A 382 -17.34 -17.66 -15.49
N GLY A 383 -16.80 -18.87 -15.59
CA GLY A 383 -16.17 -19.43 -16.78
C GLY A 383 -14.63 -19.38 -16.72
N GLU A 384 -13.95 -20.23 -17.50
CA GLU A 384 -12.49 -20.44 -17.42
C GLU A 384 -11.64 -19.17 -17.69
N THR A 385 -12.25 -18.12 -18.24
CA THR A 385 -11.60 -16.82 -18.44
C THR A 385 -11.51 -15.98 -17.15
N TRP A 386 -12.25 -16.34 -16.11
CA TRP A 386 -12.23 -15.71 -14.80
C TRP A 386 -11.46 -16.57 -13.81
N ARG A 387 -10.86 -15.94 -12.80
CA ARG A 387 -10.24 -16.62 -11.67
C ARG A 387 -10.28 -15.76 -10.42
N MET A 388 -10.03 -16.37 -9.28
CA MET A 388 -9.79 -15.66 -8.05
C MET A 388 -8.42 -14.94 -8.15
N PRO A 389 -8.31 -13.69 -7.66
CA PRO A 389 -7.06 -12.95 -7.69
C PRO A 389 -5.97 -13.62 -6.85
N THR A 390 -4.73 -13.48 -7.29
CA THR A 390 -3.52 -13.83 -6.54
C THR A 390 -3.14 -12.70 -5.58
N VAL A 391 -2.11 -12.92 -4.76
CA VAL A 391 -1.53 -11.87 -3.92
C VAL A 391 -0.96 -10.72 -4.75
N GLU A 392 -0.37 -11.03 -5.90
CA GLU A 392 0.23 -10.06 -6.81
C GLU A 392 -0.83 -9.19 -7.48
N ASP A 393 -1.95 -9.77 -7.93
CA ASP A 393 -3.08 -9.00 -8.46
C ASP A 393 -3.63 -8.03 -7.40
N ALA A 394 -3.79 -8.50 -6.16
CA ALA A 394 -4.31 -7.68 -5.07
C ALA A 394 -3.37 -6.52 -4.71
N LYS A 395 -2.06 -6.77 -4.62
CA LYS A 395 -1.05 -5.73 -4.40
C LYS A 395 -1.09 -4.67 -5.49
N GLU A 396 -1.11 -5.10 -6.75
CA GLU A 396 -1.18 -4.20 -7.88
C GLU A 396 -2.45 -3.35 -7.88
N LEU A 397 -3.61 -3.95 -7.56
CA LEU A 397 -4.87 -3.21 -7.41
C LEU A 397 -4.76 -2.14 -6.32
N ILE A 398 -4.20 -2.50 -5.16
CA ILE A 398 -4.04 -1.60 -4.01
C ILE A 398 -3.11 -0.44 -4.38
N ASP A 399 -1.94 -0.74 -4.93
CA ASP A 399 -0.92 0.24 -5.30
C ASP A 399 -1.34 1.11 -6.50
N GLY A 400 -2.12 0.53 -7.42
CA GLY A 400 -2.60 1.20 -8.63
C GLY A 400 -3.76 2.16 -8.37
N CYS A 401 -4.39 2.15 -7.19
CA CYS A 401 -5.57 2.95 -6.87
C CYS A 401 -5.35 3.89 -5.67
N VAL A 402 -6.15 4.94 -5.60
CA VAL A 402 -6.35 5.79 -4.42
C VAL A 402 -7.63 5.36 -3.74
N TRP A 403 -7.56 5.04 -2.45
CA TRP A 403 -8.67 4.44 -1.70
C TRP A 403 -9.23 5.39 -0.66
N LYS A 404 -10.55 5.30 -0.45
CA LYS A 404 -11.25 5.97 0.66
C LYS A 404 -12.32 5.04 1.24
N TRP A 405 -12.49 5.09 2.55
CA TRP A 405 -13.69 4.52 3.20
C TRP A 405 -14.89 5.41 2.93
N VAL A 406 -16.04 4.79 2.71
CA VAL A 406 -17.33 5.47 2.59
C VAL A 406 -18.35 4.74 3.46
N ASP A 407 -19.03 5.45 4.36
CA ASP A 407 -20.05 4.87 5.24
C ASP A 407 -21.44 4.79 4.58
N ASN A 408 -21.66 5.61 3.55
CA ASN A 408 -22.88 5.65 2.74
C ASN A 408 -22.47 5.79 1.28
N PHE A 409 -22.42 4.66 0.57
CA PHE A 409 -22.04 4.62 -0.82
C PHE A 409 -23.23 4.94 -1.74
N ASN A 410 -23.15 6.04 -2.48
CA ASN A 410 -24.16 6.49 -3.45
C ASN A 410 -25.61 6.52 -2.92
N GLY A 411 -25.80 6.92 -1.65
CA GLY A 411 -27.13 7.02 -1.03
C GLY A 411 -27.65 5.70 -0.47
N LYS A 412 -26.94 4.58 -0.68
CA LYS A 412 -27.21 3.30 -0.04
C LYS A 412 -26.48 3.27 1.31
N ASN A 413 -27.17 2.85 2.37
CA ASN A 413 -26.60 2.70 3.72
C ASN A 413 -25.67 1.47 3.81
N VAL A 414 -24.66 1.44 2.94
CA VAL A 414 -23.67 0.39 2.81
C VAL A 414 -22.31 1.04 2.92
N SER A 415 -21.49 0.49 3.81
CA SER A 415 -20.12 0.92 3.99
C SER A 415 -19.16 0.07 3.17
N GLY A 416 -17.99 0.61 2.87
CA GLY A 416 -16.97 -0.10 2.13
C GLY A 416 -15.91 0.83 1.58
N TYR A 417 -15.07 0.29 0.70
CA TYR A 417 -13.97 1.04 0.12
C TYR A 417 -14.16 1.35 -1.34
N PHE A 418 -14.02 2.63 -1.63
CA PHE A 418 -14.05 3.17 -2.96
C PHE A 418 -12.63 3.44 -3.44
N GLY A 419 -12.23 2.73 -4.48
CA GLY A 419 -10.94 2.87 -5.15
C GLY A 419 -11.09 3.67 -6.43
N LYS A 420 -10.14 4.57 -6.69
CA LYS A 420 -9.99 5.28 -7.96
C LYS A 420 -8.59 5.02 -8.54
N SER A 421 -8.52 4.43 -9.73
CA SER A 421 -7.27 4.16 -10.44
C SER A 421 -6.46 5.44 -10.64
N LYS A 422 -5.18 5.37 -10.30
CA LYS A 422 -4.18 6.42 -10.55
C LYS A 422 -3.87 6.59 -12.04
N LYS A 423 -4.08 5.54 -12.85
CA LYS A 423 -3.71 5.51 -14.27
C LYS A 423 -4.77 6.11 -15.16
N ASN A 424 -5.99 5.59 -15.07
CA ASN A 424 -7.06 5.98 -15.98
C ASN A 424 -8.28 6.57 -15.27
N GLY A 425 -8.24 6.71 -13.94
CA GLY A 425 -9.32 7.30 -13.15
C GLY A 425 -10.54 6.39 -12.94
N ASN A 426 -10.52 5.14 -13.41
CA ASN A 426 -11.62 4.19 -13.18
C ASN A 426 -11.86 3.91 -11.71
N THR A 427 -13.11 3.66 -11.36
CA THR A 427 -13.55 3.48 -9.98
C THR A 427 -14.04 2.06 -9.73
N ILE A 428 -13.75 1.52 -8.54
CA ILE A 428 -14.20 0.21 -8.07
C ILE A 428 -14.64 0.32 -6.61
N PHE A 429 -15.64 -0.49 -6.21
CA PHE A 429 -16.14 -0.52 -4.84
C PHE A 429 -16.14 -1.93 -4.26
N PHE A 430 -15.61 -2.05 -3.05
CA PHE A 430 -15.63 -3.27 -2.24
C PHE A 430 -16.52 -3.03 -1.01
N SER A 431 -17.68 -3.70 -0.98
CA SER A 431 -18.64 -3.61 0.13
C SER A 431 -18.14 -4.34 1.38
N SER A 432 -18.45 -3.78 2.56
CA SER A 432 -18.23 -4.42 3.87
C SER A 432 -19.41 -5.27 4.34
N GLY A 433 -20.53 -5.23 3.61
CA GLY A 433 -21.79 -5.85 4.05
C GLY A 433 -22.31 -5.22 5.35
N GLU A 434 -22.83 -6.06 6.27
CA GLU A 434 -23.40 -5.64 7.56
C GLU A 434 -22.36 -5.49 8.69
N GLY A 435 -21.06 -5.68 8.42
CA GLY A 435 -19.98 -5.71 9.42
C GLY A 435 -18.89 -4.66 9.21
N GLU A 436 -18.11 -4.40 10.28
CA GLU A 436 -16.98 -3.46 10.27
C GLU A 436 -15.69 -4.01 9.63
N TRP A 437 -15.65 -5.29 9.27
CA TRP A 437 -14.46 -5.99 8.77
C TRP A 437 -14.71 -6.55 7.37
N MET A 438 -13.83 -6.23 6.40
CA MET A 438 -13.95 -6.71 5.03
C MET A 438 -12.86 -7.72 4.70
N PHE A 439 -13.25 -8.89 4.21
CA PHE A 439 -12.32 -9.97 3.89
C PHE A 439 -12.72 -10.61 2.56
N TYR A 440 -11.75 -10.89 1.69
CA TYR A 440 -11.97 -11.49 0.38
C TYR A 440 -10.95 -12.61 0.16
N TRP A 441 -11.35 -13.67 -0.54
CA TRP A 441 -10.42 -14.74 -0.86
C TRP A 441 -9.47 -14.39 -2.01
N LEU A 442 -8.24 -14.90 -1.89
CA LEU A 442 -7.23 -14.96 -2.95
C LEU A 442 -6.92 -16.43 -3.30
N SER A 443 -6.48 -16.69 -4.54
CA SER A 443 -6.15 -18.02 -5.05
C SER A 443 -4.87 -18.61 -4.47
N THR A 444 -4.02 -17.79 -3.85
CA THR A 444 -2.73 -18.20 -3.28
C THR A 444 -2.89 -18.59 -1.80
N LEU A 445 -2.35 -19.74 -1.41
CA LEU A 445 -2.28 -20.25 -0.04
C LEU A 445 -1.02 -19.70 0.66
N THR A 446 -1.17 -18.98 1.78
CA THR A 446 -0.05 -18.42 2.56
C THR A 446 -0.03 -18.93 4.02
N CYS A 447 1.16 -18.98 4.64
CA CYS A 447 1.37 -19.56 5.97
C CYS A 447 2.09 -18.60 6.95
N SER A 448 1.44 -18.23 8.05
CA SER A 448 2.09 -17.98 9.35
C SER A 448 1.05 -17.87 10.46
N LYS A 449 1.51 -18.03 11.70
CA LYS A 449 0.69 -17.95 12.92
C LYS A 449 0.22 -16.52 13.15
N ARG A 450 -1.08 -16.42 13.45
CA ARG A 450 -1.94 -15.23 13.51
C ARG A 450 -2.45 -14.81 12.12
N GLU A 451 -3.63 -15.37 11.90
CA GLU A 451 -4.72 -14.96 11.00
C GLU A 451 -4.46 -15.09 9.48
N PRO A 452 -5.35 -15.77 8.74
CA PRO A 452 -5.19 -16.00 7.29
C PRO A 452 -5.32 -14.70 6.50
N TRP A 453 -4.22 -14.16 5.99
CA TRP A 453 -4.19 -12.85 5.33
C TRP A 453 -5.23 -12.64 4.23
N TYR A 454 -5.65 -11.39 4.22
CA TYR A 454 -6.95 -10.87 3.89
C TYR A 454 -6.80 -9.64 2.97
N LEU A 455 -7.90 -9.18 2.38
CA LEU A 455 -8.04 -7.80 1.91
C LEU A 455 -8.25 -6.87 3.12
N GLU A 456 -7.26 -6.80 4.03
CA GLU A 456 -7.30 -5.91 5.18
C GLU A 456 -6.88 -4.50 4.78
N SER A 457 -7.75 -3.55 5.05
CA SER A 457 -7.52 -2.11 5.00
C SER A 457 -7.19 -1.50 3.62
N LEU A 458 -8.18 -1.53 2.75
CA LEU A 458 -8.49 -0.26 2.09
C LEU A 458 -8.79 0.76 3.24
N GLY A 459 -8.58 2.07 3.16
CA GLY A 459 -8.28 2.91 4.36
C GLY A 459 -9.21 3.02 5.60
N ARG A 460 -9.14 2.10 6.58
CA ARG A 460 -9.32 2.42 8.01
C ARG A 460 -7.92 2.63 8.59
N GLN A 461 -7.62 3.84 9.04
CA GLN A 461 -6.45 4.08 9.89
C GLN A 461 -6.68 3.36 11.23
N SER A 462 -6.19 2.13 11.37
CA SER A 462 -6.00 1.48 12.66
C SER A 462 -4.81 0.50 12.60
N ASP A 463 -3.67 0.94 13.13
CA ASP A 463 -2.68 0.24 13.96
C ASP A 463 -2.23 -1.21 13.70
N TYR A 464 -2.59 -1.89 12.61
CA TYR A 464 -2.06 -3.23 12.30
C TYR A 464 -1.90 -3.44 10.79
N LEU A 465 -0.71 -3.17 10.24
CA LEU A 465 -0.28 -3.65 8.93
C LEU A 465 1.24 -3.81 8.91
N ASP A 466 1.73 -4.89 9.51
CA ASP A 466 3.07 -5.41 9.25
C ASP A 466 3.02 -6.26 7.96
N PHE A 467 3.78 -5.88 6.93
CA PHE A 467 4.26 -6.87 5.95
C PHE A 467 5.56 -7.47 6.52
N PRO A 468 5.61 -8.78 6.84
CA PRO A 468 6.84 -9.38 7.30
C PRO A 468 7.82 -9.57 6.13
N ASP A 469 9.02 -9.00 6.31
CA ASP A 469 10.24 -9.43 5.66
C ASP A 469 10.50 -10.92 5.99
N GLU A 470 10.90 -11.69 4.98
CA GLU A 470 11.24 -13.13 5.03
C GLU A 470 10.07 -14.15 4.97
N LEU A 471 9.87 -14.71 3.77
CA LEU A 471 9.15 -15.97 3.53
C LEU A 471 9.78 -17.11 4.36
N THR A 472 9.15 -17.47 5.48
CA THR A 472 9.46 -18.71 6.21
C THR A 472 8.20 -19.54 6.45
N ILE A 473 8.21 -20.75 5.89
CA ILE A 473 7.15 -21.75 6.01
C ILE A 473 7.06 -22.28 7.44
N SER A 474 5.85 -22.29 8.01
CA SER A 474 5.51 -23.09 9.19
C SER A 474 4.28 -23.95 8.88
N ARG A 475 4.53 -25.24 8.58
CA ARG A 475 3.54 -26.32 8.74
C ARG A 475 3.26 -26.46 10.24
N GLU A 476 2.00 -26.66 10.59
CA GLU A 476 1.44 -26.60 11.95
C GLU A 476 1.11 -25.16 12.37
N TYR A 477 -0.17 -24.81 12.43
CA TYR A 477 -1.00 -24.82 13.64
C TYR A 477 -2.42 -25.34 13.29
N GLY A 478 -2.47 -26.62 12.91
CA GLY A 478 -3.61 -27.50 13.20
C GLY A 478 -3.42 -28.26 14.52
N ILE A 479 -2.57 -27.75 15.41
CA ILE A 479 -2.40 -28.25 16.78
C ILE A 479 -2.44 -27.05 17.74
N ASN A 480 -3.63 -26.47 17.88
CA ASN A 480 -4.14 -26.25 19.22
C ASN A 480 -5.44 -27.06 19.33
N VAL A 481 -5.25 -28.30 19.77
CA VAL A 481 -6.31 -29.29 19.95
C VAL A 481 -7.05 -28.95 21.23
N TYR A 482 -7.74 -27.81 21.27
CA TYR A 482 -8.78 -27.44 22.24
C TYR A 482 -9.44 -26.13 21.76
N TYR A 483 -10.64 -26.23 21.15
CA TYR A 483 -11.75 -25.25 21.17
C TYR A 483 -12.32 -24.56 19.91
N GLU A 484 -11.85 -24.72 18.66
CA GLU A 484 -12.54 -24.04 17.53
C GLU A 484 -12.98 -24.96 16.37
N GLU A 485 -14.29 -25.14 16.22
CA GLU A 485 -14.94 -25.92 15.15
C GLU A 485 -15.11 -25.16 13.81
N ARG A 486 -14.59 -23.93 13.66
CA ARG A 486 -14.97 -23.02 12.55
C ARG A 486 -13.90 -22.90 11.46
N ILE A 487 -14.36 -22.73 10.21
CA ILE A 487 -13.57 -22.34 9.03
C ILE A 487 -14.20 -21.07 8.44
N SER A 488 -13.37 -20.15 7.96
CA SER A 488 -13.80 -18.89 7.36
C SER A 488 -14.58 -19.10 6.06
N THR A 489 -15.60 -18.28 5.85
CA THR A 489 -16.36 -18.20 4.59
C THR A 489 -16.39 -16.75 4.15
N LEU A 490 -15.82 -16.44 2.99
CA LEU A 490 -15.56 -15.07 2.53
C LEU A 490 -16.08 -14.84 1.10
N PRO A 491 -16.42 -13.60 0.71
CA PRO A 491 -16.73 -13.24 -0.65
C PRO A 491 -15.50 -13.32 -1.57
N ILE A 492 -15.76 -13.35 -2.89
CA ILE A 492 -14.73 -13.39 -3.93
C ILE A 492 -14.98 -12.24 -4.92
N ARG A 493 -13.94 -11.45 -5.20
CA ARG A 493 -13.92 -10.47 -6.29
C ARG A 493 -13.05 -11.02 -7.41
N ALA A 494 -13.66 -11.51 -8.49
CA ALA A 494 -12.93 -12.18 -9.56
C ALA A 494 -12.14 -11.22 -10.45
N VAL A 495 -11.10 -11.75 -11.08
CA VAL A 495 -10.30 -11.09 -12.13
C VAL A 495 -10.33 -11.92 -13.41
N SER A 496 -10.19 -11.25 -14.55
CA SER A 496 -10.17 -11.88 -15.87
C SER A 496 -9.18 -11.18 -16.81
N GLY A 497 -8.59 -11.95 -17.72
CA GLY A 497 -7.63 -11.48 -18.72
C GLY A 497 -6.41 -12.39 -18.83
N GLU A 498 -5.66 -12.25 -19.93
CA GLU A 498 -4.33 -12.83 -20.02
C GLU A 498 -3.34 -11.91 -19.31
N ILE A 499 -2.55 -12.46 -18.39
CA ILE A 499 -1.49 -11.67 -17.74
C ILE A 499 -0.53 -11.23 -18.84
N ASN A 500 -0.18 -9.95 -18.86
CA ASN A 500 0.81 -9.42 -19.80
C ASN A 500 2.08 -10.27 -19.75
N LYS A 501 2.57 -10.68 -20.92
CA LYS A 501 3.78 -11.50 -21.04
C LYS A 501 4.91 -10.65 -21.60
N TYR A 502 6.11 -10.91 -21.12
CA TYR A 502 7.30 -10.21 -21.55
C TYR A 502 8.37 -11.18 -22.02
N ASP A 503 9.05 -10.78 -23.08
CA ASP A 503 10.23 -11.46 -23.59
C ASP A 503 11.44 -11.07 -22.73
N VAL A 504 12.09 -12.07 -22.14
CA VAL A 504 13.33 -11.90 -21.39
C VAL A 504 14.44 -12.65 -22.11
N TYR A 505 15.41 -11.90 -22.60
CA TYR A 505 16.58 -12.43 -23.30
C TYR A 505 17.80 -12.36 -22.40
N PHE A 506 18.51 -13.48 -22.25
CA PHE A 506 19.78 -13.57 -21.54
C PHE A 506 20.92 -13.65 -22.54
N TYR A 507 21.91 -12.79 -22.40
CA TYR A 507 23.06 -12.70 -23.31
C TYR A 507 24.37 -12.82 -22.54
N THR A 508 25.41 -13.31 -23.20
CA THR A 508 26.79 -13.15 -22.75
C THR A 508 27.23 -11.67 -22.83
N GLU A 509 28.36 -11.32 -22.21
CA GLU A 509 28.92 -9.96 -22.24
C GLU A 509 29.17 -9.43 -23.67
N ASP A 510 29.51 -10.31 -24.61
CA ASP A 510 29.73 -9.99 -26.03
C ASP A 510 28.44 -10.00 -26.89
N GLY A 511 27.27 -10.21 -26.27
CA GLY A 511 25.98 -10.13 -26.93
C GLY A 511 25.51 -11.42 -27.61
N THR A 512 26.11 -12.58 -27.30
CA THR A 512 25.64 -13.88 -27.76
C THR A 512 24.44 -14.32 -26.92
N LEU A 513 23.33 -14.72 -27.56
CA LEU A 513 22.13 -15.17 -26.85
C LEU A 513 22.40 -16.50 -26.12
N ILE A 514 22.15 -16.51 -24.82
CA ILE A 514 22.21 -17.67 -23.93
C ILE A 514 20.86 -18.37 -23.91
N GLU A 515 19.80 -17.64 -23.53
CA GLU A 515 18.45 -18.19 -23.38
C GLU A 515 17.39 -17.10 -23.58
N HIS A 516 16.21 -17.50 -24.06
CA HIS A 516 15.03 -16.65 -24.20
C HIS A 516 13.86 -17.29 -23.44
N LYS A 517 13.20 -16.50 -22.59
CA LYS A 517 11.98 -16.91 -21.88
C LYS A 517 10.86 -15.92 -22.14
N VAL A 518 9.64 -16.44 -22.17
CA VAL A 518 8.41 -15.66 -22.14
C VAL A 518 7.79 -15.86 -20.77
N LEU A 519 7.71 -14.79 -19.98
CA LEU A 519 7.29 -14.81 -18.57
C LEU A 519 6.09 -13.89 -18.35
N ASN A 520 5.26 -14.21 -17.36
CA ASN A 520 4.13 -13.35 -16.99
C ASN A 520 4.61 -12.09 -16.24
N HIS A 521 3.82 -11.03 -16.26
CA HIS A 521 4.04 -9.81 -15.49
C HIS A 521 4.24 -10.15 -14.00
N GLY A 522 5.34 -9.72 -13.42
CA GLY A 522 5.74 -9.99 -12.04
C GLY A 522 6.46 -11.32 -11.81
N GLU A 523 6.55 -12.19 -12.83
CA GLU A 523 7.18 -13.52 -12.70
C GLU A 523 8.72 -13.42 -12.72
N ALA A 524 9.39 -14.20 -11.88
CA ALA A 524 10.84 -14.27 -11.84
C ALA A 524 11.38 -15.30 -12.85
N ALA A 525 12.42 -14.92 -13.60
CA ALA A 525 13.14 -15.81 -14.49
C ALA A 525 14.09 -16.73 -13.69
N THR A 526 13.60 -17.87 -13.23
CA THR A 526 14.40 -18.85 -12.47
C THR A 526 15.17 -19.81 -13.38
N GLY A 527 16.31 -20.32 -12.91
CA GLY A 527 17.06 -21.41 -13.56
C GLY A 527 17.93 -21.02 -14.76
N VAL A 528 18.23 -19.74 -14.97
CA VAL A 528 19.13 -19.26 -16.05
C VAL A 528 20.41 -18.70 -15.45
N TYR A 529 21.58 -19.19 -15.89
CA TYR A 529 22.89 -18.84 -15.33
C TYR A 529 23.86 -18.37 -16.43
N PRO A 530 24.71 -17.35 -16.17
CA PRO A 530 25.70 -16.91 -17.14
C PRO A 530 26.82 -17.96 -17.29
N PRO A 531 27.42 -18.12 -18.48
CA PRO A 531 28.54 -19.04 -18.68
C PRO A 531 29.73 -18.69 -17.80
N GLU A 532 30.43 -19.69 -17.27
CA GLU A 532 31.65 -19.48 -16.47
C GLU A 532 32.82 -18.93 -17.32
N LYS A 533 33.68 -18.10 -16.71
CA LYS A 533 34.86 -17.49 -17.33
C LYS A 533 36.06 -17.59 -16.39
N ASP A 534 37.11 -18.29 -16.82
CA ASP A 534 38.31 -18.54 -16.01
C ASP A 534 38.90 -17.24 -15.44
N GLY A 535 39.05 -17.18 -14.11
CA GLY A 535 39.60 -16.02 -13.40
C GLY A 535 38.59 -14.90 -13.10
N TYR A 536 37.31 -15.09 -13.39
CA TYR A 536 36.24 -14.12 -13.15
C TYR A 536 35.02 -14.76 -12.46
N GLU A 537 34.36 -14.02 -11.56
CA GLU A 537 33.04 -14.34 -11.03
C GLU A 537 31.97 -13.95 -12.07
N ALA A 538 31.09 -14.89 -12.45
CA ALA A 538 30.06 -14.68 -13.45
C ALA A 538 28.71 -14.34 -12.77
N GLY A 539 28.12 -13.20 -13.13
CA GLY A 539 26.81 -12.75 -12.65
C GLY A 539 25.99 -12.12 -13.77
N TRP A 540 24.77 -11.68 -13.47
CA TRP A 540 23.96 -10.87 -14.39
C TRP A 540 24.16 -9.39 -14.09
N LYS A 541 24.17 -8.55 -15.13
CA LYS A 541 24.41 -7.10 -15.01
C LYS A 541 23.27 -6.35 -14.32
N ASP A 542 22.06 -6.91 -14.33
CA ASP A 542 20.82 -6.35 -13.78
C ASP A 542 19.95 -7.48 -13.19
N SER A 543 19.27 -7.21 -12.08
CA SER A 543 18.37 -8.13 -11.35
C SER A 543 16.89 -7.97 -11.72
N SER A 544 16.56 -7.11 -12.69
CA SER A 544 15.18 -6.90 -13.19
C SER A 544 14.47 -8.19 -13.59
N PHE A 545 15.20 -9.23 -13.99
CA PHE A 545 14.64 -10.57 -14.27
C PHE A 545 14.02 -11.28 -13.06
N MET A 546 14.22 -10.77 -11.84
CA MET A 546 13.58 -11.30 -10.62
C MET A 546 12.16 -10.76 -10.43
N ASN A 547 11.75 -9.74 -11.18
CA ASN A 547 10.40 -9.16 -11.18
C ASN A 547 10.11 -8.55 -12.56
N VAL A 548 9.67 -9.39 -13.51
CA VAL A 548 9.58 -9.01 -14.93
C VAL A 548 8.33 -8.17 -15.20
N THR A 549 8.51 -6.89 -15.53
CA THR A 549 7.38 -5.96 -15.78
C THR A 549 7.40 -5.32 -17.18
N GLU A 550 8.43 -5.61 -17.96
CA GLU A 550 8.63 -5.18 -19.35
C GLU A 550 9.53 -6.19 -20.08
N ASN A 551 9.73 -6.00 -21.40
CA ASN A 551 10.68 -6.83 -22.15
C ASN A 551 12.11 -6.50 -21.71
N LEU A 552 12.88 -7.52 -21.37
CA LEU A 552 14.22 -7.35 -20.78
C LEU A 552 15.31 -7.97 -21.66
N MET A 553 16.45 -7.31 -21.70
CA MET A 553 17.70 -7.85 -22.23
C MET A 553 18.74 -7.84 -21.12
N ILE A 554 19.04 -9.00 -20.57
CA ILE A 554 19.94 -9.20 -19.44
C ILE A 554 21.27 -9.70 -19.97
N TYR A 555 22.36 -9.03 -19.60
CA TYR A 555 23.71 -9.38 -20.05
C TYR A 555 24.53 -9.95 -18.90
N ALA A 556 25.37 -10.94 -19.19
CA ALA A 556 26.34 -11.45 -18.24
C ALA A 556 27.36 -10.36 -17.87
N LYS A 557 27.80 -10.37 -16.61
CA LYS A 557 28.83 -9.52 -16.03
C LYS A 557 29.91 -10.42 -15.45
N TYR A 558 31.17 -10.08 -15.72
CA TYR A 558 32.33 -10.83 -15.24
C TYR A 558 33.24 -9.93 -14.40
N GLU A 559 33.44 -10.29 -13.14
CA GLU A 559 34.31 -9.54 -12.21
C GLU A 559 35.60 -10.33 -11.91
N PRO A 560 36.81 -9.76 -12.01
CA PRO A 560 38.06 -10.47 -11.73
C PRO A 560 38.11 -11.01 -10.29
N LEU A 561 38.59 -12.25 -10.10
CA LEU A 561 38.76 -12.85 -8.78
C LEU A 561 40.01 -12.29 -8.05
N GLU A 562 39.86 -11.79 -6.81
CA GLU A 562 40.93 -11.20 -5.96
C GLU A 562 41.86 -12.22 -5.24
N GLU A 563 43.00 -11.74 -4.73
CA GLU A 563 44.21 -12.46 -4.29
C GLU A 563 44.02 -13.69 -3.37
N VAL A 564 44.84 -14.71 -3.61
CA VAL A 564 44.92 -15.97 -2.84
C VAL A 564 46.05 -15.89 -1.80
N GLN A 565 45.73 -16.01 -0.51
CA GLN A 565 46.73 -16.12 0.56
C GLN A 565 46.83 -17.57 1.03
N ASN A 566 47.96 -18.25 0.80
CA ASN A 566 48.18 -19.66 1.19
C ASN A 566 47.03 -20.61 0.76
N GLY A 567 46.37 -20.31 -0.37
CA GLY A 567 45.28 -21.07 -0.99
C GLY A 567 43.91 -20.97 -0.33
N VAL A 568 43.68 -20.00 0.56
CA VAL A 568 42.33 -19.50 0.88
C VAL A 568 42.06 -18.19 0.12
N SER A 569 40.80 -17.92 -0.18
CA SER A 569 40.39 -16.65 -0.78
C SER A 569 40.43 -15.54 0.26
N VAL A 570 40.91 -14.35 -0.10
CA VAL A 570 40.85 -13.16 0.76
C VAL A 570 40.06 -12.09 0.01
N THR A 571 39.00 -11.58 0.64
CA THR A 571 38.12 -10.55 0.04
C THR A 571 38.20 -9.20 0.77
N GLY A 572 39.10 -9.08 1.74
CA GLY A 572 39.33 -7.84 2.46
C GLY A 572 39.95 -8.03 3.84
N LYS A 573 40.11 -6.90 4.56
CA LYS A 573 40.64 -6.84 5.93
C LYS A 573 39.82 -5.92 6.81
N TYR A 574 39.77 -6.22 8.10
CA TYR A 574 39.24 -5.35 9.14
C TYR A 574 40.25 -5.27 10.30
N GLY A 575 40.84 -4.10 10.51
CA GLY A 575 42.03 -3.95 11.36
C GLY A 575 43.18 -4.80 10.80
N ASP A 576 43.84 -5.56 11.69
CA ASP A 576 44.94 -6.45 11.33
C ASP A 576 44.50 -7.83 10.81
N TYR A 577 43.20 -8.11 10.75
CA TYR A 577 42.64 -9.42 10.42
C TYR A 577 42.00 -9.45 9.03
N SER A 578 42.32 -10.47 8.24
CA SER A 578 41.73 -10.69 6.91
C SER A 578 40.42 -11.49 7.00
N TYR A 579 39.51 -11.24 6.06
CA TYR A 579 38.26 -11.99 5.91
C TYR A 579 38.04 -12.50 4.48
N VAL A 580 37.17 -13.51 4.37
CA VAL A 580 36.62 -14.06 3.14
C VAL A 580 35.10 -13.94 3.13
N ASP A 581 34.57 -13.33 2.07
CA ASP A 581 33.14 -13.22 1.79
C ASP A 581 32.71 -14.38 0.89
N LEU A 582 32.23 -15.45 1.52
CA LEU A 582 31.78 -16.67 0.83
C LEU A 582 30.41 -16.51 0.15
N GLY A 583 29.83 -15.31 0.11
CA GLY A 583 28.47 -15.09 -0.39
C GLY A 583 27.36 -15.45 0.61
N LEU A 584 27.73 -15.87 1.83
CA LEU A 584 26.83 -16.23 2.93
C LEU A 584 26.37 -14.99 3.73
N SER A 585 25.62 -15.16 4.82
CA SER A 585 25.11 -14.05 5.64
C SER A 585 26.19 -13.17 6.28
N VAL A 586 27.37 -13.75 6.58
CA VAL A 586 28.51 -13.06 7.21
C VAL A 586 29.82 -13.25 6.45
N ARG A 587 30.82 -12.42 6.77
CA ARG A 587 32.20 -12.57 6.30
C ARG A 587 33.01 -13.33 7.34
N TRP A 588 33.72 -14.35 6.90
CA TRP A 588 34.45 -15.26 7.78
C TRP A 588 35.92 -14.84 7.90
N ALA A 589 36.49 -14.92 9.10
CA ALA A 589 37.94 -14.71 9.28
C ALA A 589 38.73 -15.75 8.47
N THR A 590 39.81 -15.32 7.83
CA THR A 590 40.69 -16.25 7.11
C THR A 590 41.53 -17.10 8.06
N CYS A 591 41.69 -16.67 9.32
CA CYS A 591 42.47 -17.34 10.37
C CYS A 591 41.62 -17.58 11.64
N ASN A 592 42.01 -18.57 12.46
CA ASN A 592 41.47 -18.69 13.81
C ASN A 592 41.93 -17.52 14.69
N VAL A 593 41.18 -17.20 15.75
CA VAL A 593 41.60 -16.18 16.73
C VAL A 593 42.95 -16.56 17.33
N GLY A 594 43.91 -15.63 17.28
CA GLY A 594 45.29 -15.85 17.73
C GLY A 594 46.20 -16.54 16.72
N ALA A 595 45.73 -16.91 15.53
CA ALA A 595 46.55 -17.42 14.43
C ALA A 595 46.97 -16.30 13.47
N THR A 596 48.15 -16.44 12.87
CA THR A 596 48.68 -15.54 11.83
C THR A 596 48.53 -16.11 10.43
N THR A 597 48.35 -17.42 10.30
CA THR A 597 48.11 -18.11 9.02
C THR A 597 46.84 -18.97 9.07
N PRO A 598 46.16 -19.21 7.92
CA PRO A 598 44.93 -20.03 7.89
C PRO A 598 45.12 -21.46 8.39
N THR A 599 46.34 -21.98 8.32
CA THR A 599 46.72 -23.35 8.69
C THR A 599 47.00 -23.53 10.19
N GLU A 600 47.25 -22.45 10.92
CA GLU A 600 47.50 -22.50 12.36
C GLU A 600 46.20 -22.74 13.15
N LYS A 601 46.29 -23.54 14.22
CA LYS A 601 45.15 -23.87 15.09
C LYS A 601 44.61 -22.65 15.86
N GLY A 602 45.45 -21.64 16.09
CA GLY A 602 45.13 -20.47 16.90
C GLY A 602 45.11 -20.76 18.40
N SER A 603 44.58 -19.81 19.15
CA SER A 603 44.39 -19.90 20.59
C SER A 603 43.13 -20.70 20.94
N TYR A 604 43.13 -21.29 22.12
CA TYR A 604 42.00 -22.04 22.66
C TYR A 604 41.29 -21.24 23.75
N PHE A 605 39.97 -21.31 23.78
CA PHE A 605 39.12 -20.58 24.73
C PHE A 605 38.03 -21.49 25.27
N ALA A 606 37.74 -21.40 26.57
CA ALA A 606 36.49 -21.93 27.12
C ALA A 606 35.33 -20.98 26.75
N TRP A 607 34.11 -21.49 26.68
CA TRP A 607 32.97 -20.69 26.20
C TRP A 607 32.64 -19.55 27.19
N GLY A 608 32.54 -18.30 26.71
CA GLY A 608 32.36 -17.14 27.59
C GLY A 608 33.65 -16.67 28.30
N GLU A 609 34.81 -17.21 27.93
CA GLU A 609 36.12 -16.72 28.37
C GLU A 609 36.90 -16.13 27.20
N THR A 610 37.68 -15.09 27.48
CA THR A 610 38.37 -14.29 26.45
C THR A 610 39.89 -14.39 26.54
N THR A 611 40.39 -15.23 27.47
CA THR A 611 41.82 -15.48 27.70
C THR A 611 42.11 -16.98 27.70
N PRO A 612 43.13 -17.46 26.97
CA PRO A 612 43.55 -18.85 27.01
C PRO A 612 44.10 -19.24 28.39
N LYS A 613 44.03 -20.54 28.71
CA LYS A 613 44.57 -21.13 29.94
C LYS A 613 45.22 -22.49 29.66
N GLU A 614 45.95 -23.00 30.66
CA GLU A 614 46.67 -24.29 30.56
C GLU A 614 45.77 -25.50 30.83
N ILE A 615 44.75 -25.34 31.68
CA ILE A 615 43.84 -26.42 32.09
C ILE A 615 42.41 -25.99 31.79
N TYR A 616 41.66 -26.85 31.08
CA TYR A 616 40.27 -26.64 30.67
C TYR A 616 39.32 -27.64 31.33
N ASP A 617 38.85 -27.31 32.52
CA ASP A 617 37.86 -28.13 33.23
C ASP A 617 36.93 -27.27 34.09
N MET A 618 35.97 -27.92 34.74
CA MET A 618 34.97 -27.27 35.59
C MET A 618 35.58 -26.47 36.74
N SER A 619 36.78 -26.82 37.22
CA SER A 619 37.46 -26.15 38.33
C SER A 619 38.12 -24.83 37.93
N THR A 620 38.42 -24.69 36.64
CA THR A 620 39.08 -23.53 36.05
C THR A 620 38.14 -22.71 35.16
N TYR A 621 36.89 -23.14 35.00
CA TYR A 621 35.88 -22.45 34.20
C TYR A 621 35.30 -21.25 34.93
N ARG A 622 35.43 -20.06 34.33
CA ARG A 622 35.04 -18.77 34.91
C ARG A 622 33.57 -18.74 35.35
N TRP A 623 32.70 -19.33 34.55
CA TRP A 623 31.25 -19.37 34.80
C TRP A 623 30.81 -20.68 35.47
N GLY A 624 31.73 -21.32 36.20
CA GLY A 624 31.55 -22.60 36.84
C GLY A 624 31.62 -22.55 38.36
N ASP A 625 30.67 -23.20 39.02
CA ASP A 625 30.79 -23.61 40.41
C ASP A 625 31.14 -25.10 40.47
N ALA A 626 32.42 -25.39 40.67
CA ALA A 626 32.93 -26.76 40.74
C ALA A 626 32.38 -27.55 41.95
N THR A 627 31.97 -26.87 43.02
CA THR A 627 31.40 -27.50 44.22
C THR A 627 29.95 -27.91 43.97
N ALA A 628 29.16 -26.99 43.41
CA ALA A 628 27.76 -27.24 43.07
C ALA A 628 27.59 -28.06 41.77
N LYS A 629 28.64 -28.16 40.95
CA LYS A 629 28.61 -28.71 39.58
C LYS A 629 27.56 -28.02 38.71
N LYS A 630 27.53 -26.69 38.78
CA LYS A 630 26.55 -25.82 38.11
C LYS A 630 27.22 -24.62 37.46
N TYR A 631 26.54 -24.01 36.50
CA TYR A 631 26.97 -22.78 35.84
C TYR A 631 26.41 -21.54 36.54
N THR A 632 27.13 -20.43 36.49
CA THR A 632 26.76 -19.18 37.17
C THR A 632 26.26 -18.08 36.22
N LYS A 633 26.40 -18.28 34.90
CA LYS A 633 26.00 -17.34 33.84
C LYS A 633 25.60 -18.09 32.57
N TYR A 634 24.72 -17.50 31.75
CA TYR A 634 24.14 -18.05 30.53
C TYR A 634 23.37 -19.35 30.80
N CYS A 635 22.46 -19.31 31.76
CA CYS A 635 21.67 -20.48 32.15
C CYS A 635 20.19 -20.23 31.90
N VAL A 636 19.56 -21.15 31.19
CA VAL A 636 18.11 -21.12 30.93
C VAL A 636 17.34 -22.19 31.71
N ASN A 637 18.04 -22.99 32.51
CA ASN A 637 17.47 -24.06 33.33
C ASN A 637 18.16 -24.12 34.71
N ALA A 638 17.37 -24.08 35.78
CA ALA A 638 17.82 -24.16 37.18
C ALA A 638 18.47 -25.50 37.57
N GLU A 639 18.28 -26.54 36.76
CA GLU A 639 18.96 -27.83 36.93
C GLU A 639 20.48 -27.69 36.72
N PHE A 640 20.88 -26.91 35.71
CA PHE A 640 22.27 -26.75 35.30
C PHE A 640 22.92 -25.46 35.81
N GLY A 641 22.12 -24.47 36.22
CA GLY A 641 22.60 -23.16 36.68
C GLY A 641 22.28 -22.85 38.15
N THR A 642 23.10 -22.03 38.79
CA THR A 642 22.77 -21.38 40.09
C THR A 642 21.99 -20.08 39.90
N VAL A 643 22.09 -19.46 38.72
CA VAL A 643 21.36 -18.25 38.31
C VAL A 643 20.74 -18.53 36.94
N VAL A 644 19.42 -18.38 36.80
CA VAL A 644 18.72 -18.54 35.51
C VAL A 644 18.50 -17.15 34.91
N ASP A 645 19.38 -16.75 34.00
CA ASP A 645 19.34 -15.44 33.34
C ASP A 645 18.61 -15.45 31.99
N GLY A 646 18.32 -16.64 31.44
CA GLY A 646 17.61 -16.76 30.16
C GLY A 646 18.47 -16.43 28.93
N VAL A 647 19.76 -16.12 29.12
CA VAL A 647 20.62 -15.66 28.04
C VAL A 647 21.21 -16.85 27.29
N THR A 648 20.96 -16.92 25.97
CA THR A 648 21.37 -18.03 25.10
C THR A 648 22.54 -17.72 24.18
N GLU A 649 23.01 -16.47 24.14
CA GLU A 649 24.12 -16.02 23.29
C GLU A 649 25.15 -15.24 24.09
N LEU A 650 26.42 -15.30 23.69
CA LEU A 650 27.49 -14.56 24.35
C LEU A 650 27.31 -13.06 24.21
N GLU A 651 27.60 -12.34 25.30
CA GLU A 651 27.71 -10.89 25.27
C GLU A 651 29.10 -10.50 24.75
N PRO A 652 29.27 -9.33 24.09
CA PRO A 652 30.55 -8.96 23.47
C PRO A 652 31.76 -8.99 24.41
N GLN A 653 31.58 -8.68 25.70
CA GLN A 653 32.66 -8.74 26.71
C GLN A 653 33.14 -10.15 27.05
N ASP A 654 32.33 -11.17 26.77
CA ASP A 654 32.62 -12.58 27.02
C ASP A 654 32.86 -13.36 25.71
N ASP A 655 32.83 -12.67 24.57
CA ASP A 655 33.14 -13.21 23.25
C ASP A 655 34.64 -13.07 22.93
N ALA A 656 35.31 -14.22 22.76
CA ALA A 656 36.76 -14.25 22.52
C ALA A 656 37.17 -13.54 21.22
N ALA A 657 36.37 -13.62 20.15
CA ALA A 657 36.69 -12.93 18.91
C ALA A 657 36.50 -11.41 19.05
N SER A 658 35.46 -10.96 19.74
CA SER A 658 35.25 -9.53 20.02
C SER A 658 36.36 -8.92 20.85
N VAL A 659 36.79 -9.59 21.92
CA VAL A 659 37.82 -9.04 22.81
C VAL A 659 39.22 -9.11 22.20
N VAL A 660 39.57 -10.19 21.48
CA VAL A 660 40.92 -10.38 20.93
C VAL A 660 41.10 -9.67 19.60
N CYS A 661 40.12 -9.75 18.70
CA CYS A 661 40.23 -9.19 17.35
C CYS A 661 39.62 -7.78 17.22
N GLY A 662 38.92 -7.30 18.26
CA GLY A 662 38.23 -6.01 18.32
C GLY A 662 36.72 -6.13 18.08
N ASN A 663 35.95 -5.18 18.62
CA ASN A 663 34.48 -5.22 18.77
C ASN A 663 33.64 -5.40 17.47
N VAL A 664 34.27 -5.44 16.31
CA VAL A 664 33.59 -5.70 15.02
C VAL A 664 33.62 -7.18 14.66
N TRP A 665 34.55 -7.93 15.25
CA TRP A 665 34.60 -9.38 15.19
C TRP A 665 33.74 -9.97 16.29
N ARG A 666 33.10 -11.11 16.02
CA ARG A 666 32.40 -11.93 17.02
C ARG A 666 32.51 -13.41 16.70
N MET A 667 32.23 -14.25 17.68
CA MET A 667 32.03 -15.68 17.46
C MET A 667 30.79 -15.89 16.59
N PRO A 668 30.83 -16.84 15.64
CA PRO A 668 29.67 -17.17 14.82
C PRO A 668 28.59 -17.87 15.65
N THR A 669 27.33 -17.67 15.28
CA THR A 669 26.19 -18.37 15.89
C THR A 669 26.07 -19.81 15.39
N GLU A 670 25.21 -20.61 16.03
CA GLU A 670 24.84 -21.93 15.51
C GLU A 670 24.28 -21.87 14.09
N LYS A 671 23.47 -20.85 13.78
CA LYS A 671 22.86 -20.67 12.46
C LYS A 671 23.92 -20.38 11.40
N GLU A 672 24.87 -19.49 11.69
CA GLU A 672 25.94 -19.11 10.75
C GLU A 672 26.88 -20.29 10.47
N PHE A 673 27.21 -21.13 11.46
CA PHE A 673 28.00 -22.34 11.21
C PHE A 673 27.24 -23.38 10.39
N LYS A 674 25.92 -23.54 10.60
CA LYS A 674 25.07 -24.39 9.74
C LYS A 674 25.01 -23.86 8.32
N GLU A 675 24.89 -22.54 8.16
CA GLU A 675 24.90 -21.88 6.86
C GLU A 675 26.24 -22.09 6.15
N LEU A 676 27.37 -21.90 6.84
CA LEU A 676 28.71 -22.19 6.31
C LEU A 676 28.81 -23.65 5.85
N TRP A 677 28.31 -24.58 6.68
CA TRP A 677 28.31 -26.00 6.38
C TRP A 677 27.52 -26.32 5.10
N LEU A 678 26.27 -25.86 5.03
CA LEU A 678 25.36 -26.15 3.91
C LEU A 678 25.72 -25.39 2.64
N GLY A 679 26.23 -24.16 2.80
CA GLY A 679 26.61 -23.25 1.72
C GLY A 679 27.96 -23.55 1.08
N CYS A 680 28.76 -24.46 1.65
CA CYS A 680 30.04 -24.88 1.08
C CYS A 680 30.04 -26.37 0.68
N SER A 681 30.88 -26.69 -0.31
CA SER A 681 31.31 -28.05 -0.65
C SER A 681 32.61 -28.34 0.10
N TRP A 682 32.71 -29.50 0.76
CA TRP A 682 33.80 -29.78 1.70
C TRP A 682 34.68 -30.95 1.25
N LYS A 683 35.99 -30.78 1.40
CA LYS A 683 36.99 -31.82 1.15
C LYS A 683 38.03 -31.86 2.26
N TRP A 684 38.31 -33.06 2.77
CA TRP A 684 39.42 -33.29 3.69
C TRP A 684 40.77 -33.28 2.94
N THR A 685 41.79 -32.69 3.55
CA THR A 685 43.19 -32.78 3.10
C THR A 685 44.11 -33.10 4.27
N THR A 686 45.18 -33.83 4.00
CA THR A 686 46.28 -34.10 4.94
C THR A 686 47.48 -33.17 4.72
N ASP A 687 47.43 -32.35 3.68
CA ASP A 687 48.47 -31.38 3.35
C ASP A 687 47.84 -30.21 2.58
N PHE A 688 47.41 -29.17 3.29
CA PHE A 688 46.81 -28.00 2.66
C PHE A 688 47.90 -27.13 2.02
N ASN A 689 47.94 -27.12 0.67
CA ASN A 689 48.88 -26.32 -0.14
C ASN A 689 50.37 -26.51 0.21
N GLY A 690 50.77 -27.72 0.61
CA GLY A 690 52.16 -28.02 0.93
C GLY A 690 52.60 -27.54 2.32
N SER A 691 51.66 -27.18 3.20
CA SER A 691 51.96 -26.76 4.58
C SER A 691 52.23 -27.93 5.52
N GLY A 692 51.87 -29.17 5.15
CA GLY A 692 51.89 -30.34 6.01
C GLY A 692 50.77 -30.39 7.06
N GLU A 693 49.80 -29.46 6.99
CA GLU A 693 48.71 -29.37 7.95
C GLU A 693 47.42 -29.99 7.39
N SER A 694 46.78 -30.83 8.21
CA SER A 694 45.51 -31.46 7.90
C SER A 694 44.32 -30.56 8.22
N GLY A 695 43.23 -30.68 7.48
CA GLY A 695 42.00 -29.95 7.76
C GLY A 695 40.93 -30.07 6.67
N LEU A 696 39.91 -29.22 6.79
CA LEU A 696 38.80 -29.13 5.84
C LEU A 696 38.96 -27.93 4.91
N VAL A 697 38.87 -28.19 3.61
CA VAL A 697 38.75 -27.18 2.57
C VAL A 697 37.27 -27.02 2.22
N GLY A 698 36.72 -25.84 2.50
CA GLY A 698 35.37 -25.45 2.12
C GLY A 698 35.39 -24.56 0.90
N THR A 699 34.66 -24.93 -0.15
CA THR A 699 34.46 -24.12 -1.36
C THR A 699 33.02 -23.62 -1.39
N SER A 700 32.81 -22.31 -1.39
CA SER A 700 31.46 -21.73 -1.45
C SER A 700 30.71 -22.23 -2.69
N LYS A 701 29.47 -22.67 -2.49
CA LYS A 701 28.56 -23.02 -3.59
C LYS A 701 27.98 -21.79 -4.28
N ILE A 702 28.09 -20.61 -3.67
CA ILE A 702 27.53 -19.35 -4.18
C ILE A 702 28.55 -18.68 -5.12
N ASN A 703 29.79 -18.53 -4.66
CA ASN A 703 30.80 -17.75 -5.39
C ASN A 703 32.16 -18.45 -5.54
N GLY A 704 32.24 -19.75 -5.23
CA GLY A 704 33.45 -20.55 -5.43
C GLY A 704 34.62 -20.21 -4.51
N LYS A 705 34.51 -19.22 -3.61
CA LYS A 705 35.61 -18.81 -2.71
C LYS A 705 35.94 -19.88 -1.68
N ILE A 706 37.20 -19.96 -1.29
CA ILE A 706 37.75 -21.04 -0.47
C ILE A 706 38.03 -20.56 0.95
N ILE A 707 37.58 -21.33 1.94
CA ILE A 707 37.98 -21.24 3.35
C ILE A 707 38.64 -22.55 3.80
N PHE A 708 39.62 -22.45 4.69
CA PHE A 708 40.28 -23.61 5.31
C PHE A 708 40.07 -23.62 6.83
N LEU A 709 39.63 -24.76 7.35
CA LEU A 709 39.52 -25.03 8.79
C LEU A 709 40.57 -26.08 9.20
N PRO A 710 41.65 -25.70 9.89
CA PRO A 710 42.69 -26.62 10.30
C PRO A 710 42.17 -27.63 11.33
N TYR A 711 42.74 -28.84 11.32
CA TYR A 711 42.46 -29.88 12.30
C TYR A 711 42.96 -29.42 13.69
N ALA A 712 42.01 -29.03 14.55
CA ALA A 712 42.24 -28.57 15.90
C ALA A 712 41.31 -29.30 16.89
N ALA A 713 41.86 -30.31 17.58
CA ALA A 713 41.12 -31.05 18.60
C ALA A 713 40.85 -30.20 19.85
N ALA A 714 39.69 -30.37 20.48
CA ALA A 714 39.35 -29.67 21.73
C ALA A 714 40.31 -30.03 22.86
N LEU A 715 40.60 -29.08 23.76
CA LEU A 715 41.37 -29.31 24.98
C LEU A 715 40.42 -29.61 26.15
N VAL A 716 40.66 -30.74 26.83
CA VAL A 716 39.92 -31.18 28.02
C VAL A 716 40.93 -31.47 29.12
N GLY A 717 40.87 -30.72 30.22
CA GLY A 717 41.97 -30.62 31.17
C GLY A 717 43.22 -30.06 30.48
N ASP A 718 44.31 -30.81 30.53
CA ASP A 718 45.61 -30.50 29.91
C ASP A 718 45.88 -31.31 28.62
N LYS A 719 44.88 -32.03 28.11
CA LYS A 719 45.04 -32.96 26.98
C LYS A 719 44.16 -32.59 25.80
N TYR A 720 44.71 -32.80 24.60
CA TYR A 720 43.92 -32.79 23.37
C TYR A 720 43.00 -34.01 23.33
N GLY A 721 41.71 -33.76 23.07
CA GLY A 721 40.73 -34.77 22.75
C GLY A 721 40.97 -35.39 21.37
N THR A 722 40.06 -36.24 20.94
CA THR A 722 40.18 -36.98 19.66
C THR A 722 39.42 -36.32 18.50
N THR A 723 38.59 -35.33 18.77
CA THR A 723 37.64 -34.76 17.80
C THR A 723 37.88 -33.28 17.61
N CYS A 724 37.91 -32.81 16.36
CA CYS A 724 37.97 -31.38 16.07
C CYS A 724 36.64 -30.71 16.28
N SER A 725 36.68 -29.53 16.87
CA SER A 725 35.48 -28.76 17.13
C SER A 725 35.76 -27.26 17.23
N TYR A 726 34.89 -26.44 16.64
CA TYR A 726 34.85 -25.00 16.83
C TYR A 726 33.64 -24.62 17.69
N SER A 727 33.82 -23.71 18.66
CA SER A 727 32.71 -23.19 19.46
C SER A 727 31.90 -22.16 18.67
N THR A 728 30.59 -22.13 18.86
CA THR A 728 29.71 -21.03 18.43
C THR A 728 29.40 -20.10 19.60
N SER A 729 28.80 -18.94 19.34
CA SER A 729 28.33 -18.00 20.37
C SER A 729 27.03 -18.44 21.05
N SER A 730 26.40 -19.54 20.62
CA SER A 730 25.05 -19.95 21.04
C SER A 730 25.05 -21.17 21.98
N LEU A 731 24.09 -21.24 22.90
CA LEU A 731 23.72 -22.48 23.59
C LEU A 731 23.12 -23.50 22.62
N PHE A 732 23.27 -24.79 22.91
CA PHE A 732 22.81 -25.86 22.03
C PHE A 732 21.28 -26.05 22.10
N SER A 733 20.61 -26.01 20.96
CA SER A 733 19.17 -26.27 20.84
C SER A 733 18.87 -27.77 20.70
N LEU A 734 18.18 -28.39 21.67
CA LEU A 734 17.69 -29.80 21.77
C LEU A 734 18.61 -30.79 22.54
N PRO A 735 18.05 -31.75 23.31
CA PRO A 735 16.91 -31.68 24.23
C PRO A 735 17.31 -31.16 25.64
N ASP A 736 18.59 -30.89 25.90
CA ASP A 736 19.10 -30.45 27.21
C ASP A 736 19.46 -28.96 27.19
N ASN A 737 18.45 -28.13 26.86
CA ASN A 737 18.52 -26.75 26.38
C ASN A 737 19.26 -25.71 27.27
N GLY A 738 19.99 -26.10 28.31
CA GLY A 738 20.78 -25.18 29.14
C GLY A 738 22.11 -25.74 29.63
N ARG A 739 22.50 -26.97 29.28
CA ARG A 739 23.76 -27.56 29.74
C ARG A 739 24.93 -27.27 28.79
N ASP A 740 24.71 -27.51 27.51
CA ASP A 740 25.76 -27.55 26.50
C ASP A 740 25.76 -26.31 25.60
N VAL A 741 26.92 -25.99 25.05
CA VAL A 741 27.09 -24.99 23.99
C VAL A 741 27.05 -25.66 22.64
N SER A 742 26.66 -24.91 21.62
CA SER A 742 26.66 -25.40 20.26
C SER A 742 28.09 -25.37 19.72
N ALA A 743 28.54 -26.47 19.11
CA ALA A 743 29.86 -26.57 18.51
C ALA A 743 29.82 -27.32 17.17
N PHE A 744 30.67 -26.91 16.25
CA PHE A 744 30.80 -27.50 14.92
C PHE A 744 31.93 -28.55 14.90
N TYR A 745 31.60 -29.82 14.64
CA TYR A 745 32.52 -30.96 14.69
C TYR A 745 32.87 -31.54 13.30
N PHE A 746 34.12 -31.98 13.12
CA PHE A 746 34.60 -32.67 11.90
C PHE A 746 35.84 -33.56 12.13
N TRP A 747 36.10 -34.55 11.26
CA TRP A 747 37.34 -35.36 11.23
C TRP A 747 37.54 -36.05 9.86
N GLU A 748 38.67 -36.75 9.67
CA GLU A 748 39.16 -37.34 8.40
C GLU A 748 38.14 -38.24 7.64
N ASN A 749 37.11 -38.74 8.32
CA ASN A 749 36.07 -39.59 7.73
C ASN A 749 34.63 -39.15 8.07
N TYR A 750 34.46 -37.91 8.54
CA TYR A 750 33.15 -37.35 8.87
C TYR A 750 33.11 -35.86 8.56
N LEU A 751 32.25 -35.56 7.59
CA LEU A 751 31.98 -34.23 7.09
C LEU A 751 30.87 -33.61 7.96
N GLY A 752 31.28 -32.79 8.95
CA GLY A 752 30.54 -31.67 9.58
C GLY A 752 29.17 -31.94 10.21
N ARG A 753 29.05 -31.76 11.54
CA ARG A 753 27.76 -31.61 12.25
C ARG A 753 27.87 -30.59 13.38
N VAL A 754 26.82 -29.78 13.56
CA VAL A 754 26.64 -28.97 14.77
C VAL A 754 25.99 -29.82 15.87
N ASN A 755 26.61 -29.90 17.05
CA ASN A 755 26.16 -30.72 18.17
C ASN A 755 26.51 -30.07 19.52
N GLY A 756 25.92 -30.58 20.60
CA GLY A 756 26.20 -30.14 21.96
C GLY A 756 27.65 -30.39 22.38
N ALA A 757 28.19 -29.47 23.16
CA ALA A 757 29.55 -29.49 23.68
C ALA A 757 29.59 -28.91 25.10
N THR A 758 30.47 -29.46 25.94
CA THR A 758 30.71 -28.90 27.27
C THR A 758 31.39 -27.53 27.19
N ARG A 759 31.04 -26.63 28.13
CA ARG A 759 31.41 -25.21 28.08
C ARG A 759 32.85 -24.94 28.50
N GLU A 760 33.35 -25.77 29.41
CA GLU A 760 34.65 -25.65 30.06
C GLU A 760 35.83 -26.06 29.18
N CYS A 761 35.57 -26.83 28.12
CA CYS A 761 36.63 -27.31 27.23
C CYS A 761 37.15 -26.20 26.32
N GLY A 762 38.46 -26.16 26.15
CA GLY A 762 39.13 -25.20 25.27
C GLY A 762 38.87 -25.58 23.82
N ARG A 763 38.45 -24.61 23.00
CA ARG A 763 38.28 -24.80 21.55
C ARG A 763 38.84 -23.61 20.77
N PRO A 764 39.30 -23.84 19.53
CA PRO A 764 39.61 -22.76 18.62
C PRO A 764 38.35 -21.98 18.25
N VAL A 765 38.53 -20.71 17.89
CA VAL A 765 37.46 -19.80 17.47
C VAL A 765 37.75 -19.30 16.07
N ARG A 766 36.76 -19.36 15.17
CA ARG A 766 36.81 -18.78 13.83
C ARG A 766 35.87 -17.58 13.80
N GLY A 767 36.42 -16.37 13.92
CA GLY A 767 35.61 -15.15 14.02
C GLY A 767 34.85 -14.84 12.72
N VAL A 768 33.77 -14.09 12.86
CA VAL A 768 33.00 -13.51 11.76
C VAL A 768 32.86 -12.01 11.97
N ILE A 769 32.74 -11.28 10.86
CA ILE A 769 32.23 -9.92 10.85
C ILE A 769 30.93 -9.90 10.07
N GLU A 770 30.01 -9.06 10.51
CA GLU A 770 28.83 -8.76 9.70
C GLU A 770 29.28 -8.14 8.39
N LYS A 771 28.58 -8.48 7.30
CA LYS A 771 28.76 -7.77 6.05
C LYS A 771 28.43 -6.31 6.35
N ARG A 772 29.44 -5.42 6.33
CA ARG A 772 29.22 -3.96 6.32
C ARG A 772 28.07 -3.68 5.34
N GLN A 773 26.90 -3.38 5.86
CA GLN A 773 26.14 -2.27 5.34
C GLN A 773 26.94 -1.04 5.82
N GLU A 774 27.49 -0.26 4.88
CA GLU A 774 28.07 1.03 5.21
C GLU A 774 26.96 1.93 5.74
N PHE A 775 26.76 1.88 7.04
CA PHE A 775 25.75 2.63 7.73
C PHE A 775 26.38 3.90 8.31
N GLY A 776 26.81 4.79 7.43
CA GLY A 776 26.94 6.20 7.79
C GLY A 776 25.56 6.83 7.86
N THR A 777 25.38 7.94 8.58
CA THR A 777 24.30 8.87 8.24
C THR A 777 24.73 9.59 6.97
N SER A 778 23.92 9.49 5.92
CA SER A 778 24.17 10.19 4.66
C SER A 778 24.14 11.70 4.89
N ILE A 779 24.98 12.46 4.17
CA ILE A 779 25.00 13.93 4.25
C ILE A 779 24.70 14.47 2.87
N SER A 780 23.51 15.06 2.71
CA SER A 780 23.08 15.65 1.44
C SER A 780 23.45 17.12 1.33
N GLY A 781 23.66 17.81 2.45
CA GLY A 781 24.08 19.20 2.47
C GLY A 781 24.18 19.79 3.87
N LYS A 782 24.32 21.12 3.94
CA LYS A 782 24.32 21.91 5.17
C LYS A 782 23.44 23.15 5.02
N GLU A 783 22.66 23.46 6.04
CA GLU A 783 21.84 24.68 6.13
C GLU A 783 22.05 25.32 7.50
N ASN A 784 22.36 26.61 7.56
CA ASN A 784 22.78 27.31 8.78
C ASN A 784 23.89 26.60 9.59
N GLY A 785 24.80 25.92 8.89
CA GLY A 785 25.90 25.17 9.51
C GLY A 785 25.52 23.77 10.03
N ILE A 786 24.24 23.40 9.95
CA ILE A 786 23.71 22.10 10.37
C ILE A 786 23.64 21.16 9.18
N SER A 787 24.28 20.00 9.28
CA SER A 787 24.22 18.97 8.23
C SER A 787 22.85 18.32 8.17
N TYR A 788 22.30 18.18 6.96
CA TYR A 788 21.04 17.51 6.70
C TYR A 788 21.20 16.33 5.73
N VAL A 789 20.22 15.43 5.74
CA VAL A 789 20.02 14.34 4.79
C VAL A 789 18.69 14.52 4.08
N ASP A 790 18.73 14.41 2.75
CA ASP A 790 17.57 14.33 1.89
C ASP A 790 17.29 12.84 1.60
N LEU A 791 16.24 12.32 2.21
CA LEU A 791 15.86 10.92 2.09
C LEU A 791 14.97 10.65 0.86
N GLY A 792 14.74 11.65 -0.01
CA GLY A 792 13.90 11.49 -1.20
C GLY A 792 12.43 11.27 -0.88
N LEU A 793 11.99 11.71 0.31
CA LEU A 793 10.62 11.55 0.79
C LEU A 793 9.66 12.45 -0.02
N PRO A 794 8.40 12.03 -0.26
CA PRO A 794 7.42 12.76 -1.06
C PRO A 794 7.22 14.25 -0.71
N SER A 795 7.36 14.64 0.56
CA SER A 795 7.23 16.01 1.05
C SER A 795 8.38 16.92 0.62
N GLY A 796 9.50 16.34 0.19
CA GLY A 796 10.76 17.04 -0.07
C GLY A 796 11.48 17.53 1.19
N LEU A 797 11.04 17.12 2.39
CA LEU A 797 11.68 17.53 3.64
C LEU A 797 13.05 16.89 3.84
N LYS A 798 13.98 17.69 4.35
CA LYS A 798 15.34 17.30 4.72
C LYS A 798 15.43 17.18 6.23
N TRP A 799 16.07 16.11 6.69
CA TRP A 799 16.21 15.80 8.12
C TRP A 799 17.59 16.16 8.63
N ALA A 800 17.67 16.74 9.83
CA ALA A 800 18.95 16.99 10.48
C ALA A 800 19.68 15.68 10.76
N THR A 801 20.97 15.63 10.45
CA THR A 801 21.80 14.44 10.69
C THR A 801 22.06 14.18 12.18
N CYS A 802 21.84 15.16 13.05
CA CYS A 802 22.07 15.10 14.50
C CYS A 802 20.83 15.57 15.29
N ASN A 803 20.64 15.07 16.51
CA ASN A 803 19.67 15.64 17.46
C ASN A 803 20.06 17.10 17.78
N VAL A 804 19.08 17.94 18.15
CA VAL A 804 19.33 19.35 18.52
C VAL A 804 20.31 19.43 19.70
N GLY A 805 21.44 20.11 19.48
CA GLY A 805 22.52 20.25 20.45
C GLY A 805 23.60 19.15 20.40
N ALA A 806 23.48 18.16 19.51
CA ALA A 806 24.54 17.19 19.23
C ALA A 806 25.42 17.64 18.06
N SER A 807 26.71 17.30 18.12
CA SER A 807 27.68 17.60 17.06
C SER A 807 27.91 16.43 16.11
N LYS A 808 27.45 15.22 16.50
CA LYS A 808 27.59 13.99 15.73
C LYS A 808 26.28 13.19 15.73
N PRO A 809 25.99 12.40 14.68
CA PRO A 809 24.71 11.68 14.55
C PRO A 809 24.36 10.74 15.71
N TYR A 810 25.38 10.23 16.40
CA TYR A 810 25.26 9.27 17.49
C TYR A 810 25.32 9.89 18.89
N GLU A 811 25.52 11.20 19.00
CA GLU A 811 25.41 11.89 20.29
C GLU A 811 23.92 12.12 20.62
N TYR A 812 23.56 11.98 21.90
CA TYR A 812 22.15 12.06 22.33
C TYR A 812 21.53 13.45 22.13
N GLY A 813 22.35 14.51 22.15
CA GLY A 813 21.90 15.89 22.06
C GLY A 813 21.35 16.43 23.39
N GLY A 814 20.65 17.56 23.32
CA GLY A 814 19.93 18.12 24.46
C GLY A 814 18.61 17.39 24.70
N TYR A 815 18.19 17.34 25.96
CA TYR A 815 16.85 16.90 26.34
C TYR A 815 16.01 18.16 26.60
N TYR A 816 14.84 18.25 25.99
CA TYR A 816 13.97 19.43 26.07
C TYR A 816 12.57 18.99 26.49
N ALA A 817 11.91 19.78 27.34
CA ALA A 817 10.48 19.61 27.58
C ALA A 817 9.70 20.16 26.38
N TRP A 818 8.49 19.66 26.15
CA TRP A 818 7.71 20.01 24.96
C TRP A 818 7.30 21.49 24.98
N GLY A 819 7.81 22.27 24.02
CA GLY A 819 7.57 23.72 23.94
C GLY A 819 8.62 24.58 24.64
N GLU A 820 9.67 23.98 25.21
CA GLU A 820 10.80 24.69 25.79
C GLU A 820 12.03 24.62 24.90
N VAL A 821 12.80 25.71 24.89
CA VAL A 821 13.98 25.86 24.03
C VAL A 821 15.32 25.73 24.78
N THR A 822 15.27 25.43 26.08
CA THR A 822 16.44 25.28 26.95
C THR A 822 16.37 23.97 27.75
N THR A 823 17.52 23.34 27.96
CA THR A 823 17.63 22.13 28.80
C THR A 823 17.55 22.46 30.29
N LYS A 824 17.11 21.48 31.10
CA LYS A 824 17.04 21.56 32.58
C LYS A 824 17.81 20.43 33.27
N ASP A 825 18.15 20.67 34.53
CA ASP A 825 18.76 19.65 35.42
C ASP A 825 17.73 18.66 35.98
N ALA A 826 16.46 19.06 36.11
CA ALA A 826 15.37 18.21 36.59
C ALA A 826 14.05 18.48 35.84
N TYR A 827 13.34 17.39 35.49
CA TYR A 827 12.10 17.39 34.71
C TYR A 827 10.94 16.88 35.59
N SER A 828 10.23 17.76 36.28
CA SER A 828 9.17 17.40 37.26
C SER A 828 7.84 18.11 37.00
N TYR A 829 6.77 17.64 37.66
CA TYR A 829 5.35 17.99 37.43
C TYR A 829 4.99 19.49 37.56
N ASN A 830 5.87 20.35 38.07
CA ASN A 830 5.64 21.81 38.18
C ASN A 830 5.81 22.51 36.81
N TYR A 831 5.12 22.03 35.77
CA TYR A 831 5.25 22.49 34.39
C TYR A 831 4.23 23.58 34.05
N GLU A 832 4.69 24.81 33.83
CA GLU A 832 3.85 26.00 33.62
C GLU A 832 3.03 25.92 32.32
N TYR A 833 3.58 25.31 31.27
CA TYR A 833 2.94 25.12 29.96
C TYR A 833 1.79 24.09 29.97
N HIS A 834 1.78 23.13 30.91
CA HIS A 834 0.67 22.18 31.08
C HIS A 834 -0.65 22.91 31.36
N ARG A 835 -0.59 23.98 32.16
CA ARG A 835 -1.75 24.78 32.54
C ARG A 835 -2.31 25.59 31.36
N MET A 836 -1.42 26.14 30.52
CA MET A 836 -1.79 26.96 29.36
C MET A 836 -2.39 26.15 28.21
N ALA A 837 -1.92 24.92 27.98
CA ALA A 837 -2.47 24.01 26.96
C ALA A 837 -3.91 23.57 27.31
N ILE A 838 -4.17 23.30 28.59
CA ILE A 838 -5.50 22.96 29.11
C ILE A 838 -6.46 24.16 28.99
N ASP A 839 -6.01 25.37 29.35
CA ASP A 839 -6.82 26.58 29.26
C ASP A 839 -7.17 26.95 27.80
N ARG A 840 -6.24 26.77 26.85
CA ARG A 840 -6.50 27.04 25.43
C ARG A 840 -7.51 26.06 24.82
N LYS A 841 -7.46 24.76 25.19
CA LYS A 841 -8.44 23.75 24.74
C LYS A 841 -9.83 24.02 25.33
N ASN A 842 -9.92 24.38 26.61
CA ASN A 842 -11.19 24.73 27.27
C ASN A 842 -11.85 25.97 26.64
N TYR A 843 -11.05 26.96 26.24
CA TYR A 843 -11.52 28.13 25.51
C TYR A 843 -12.06 27.78 24.12
N LEU A 844 -11.39 26.91 23.36
CA LEU A 844 -11.81 26.49 22.01
C LEU A 844 -13.03 25.57 22.00
N LEU A 845 -13.14 24.66 22.99
CA LEU A 845 -14.35 23.85 23.21
C LEU A 845 -15.55 24.72 23.61
N GLY A 846 -15.33 25.75 24.44
CA GLY A 846 -16.35 26.73 24.83
C GLY A 846 -16.89 27.59 23.67
N LEU A 847 -16.19 27.64 22.55
CA LEU A 847 -16.60 28.33 21.31
C LEU A 847 -17.30 27.41 20.30
N GLY A 848 -17.51 26.13 20.63
CA GLY A 848 -18.19 25.17 19.75
C GLY A 848 -17.31 24.63 18.61
N CYS A 849 -15.98 24.71 18.74
CA CYS A 849 -15.07 24.14 17.76
C CYS A 849 -15.15 22.59 17.78
N PRO A 850 -15.39 21.92 16.65
CA PRO A 850 -15.36 20.46 16.57
C PRO A 850 -14.00 19.93 17.02
N GLU A 851 -13.96 18.84 17.78
CA GLU A 851 -12.72 18.31 18.36
C GLU A 851 -11.63 18.10 17.28
N LYS A 852 -12.02 17.62 16.10
CA LYS A 852 -11.17 17.47 14.91
C LYS A 852 -10.44 18.76 14.46
N ASP A 853 -11.06 19.92 14.66
CA ASP A 853 -10.57 21.22 14.17
C ASP A 853 -9.69 21.92 15.23
N ILE A 854 -9.59 21.39 16.45
CA ILE A 854 -8.62 21.82 17.47
C ILE A 854 -7.19 21.35 17.12
N TYR A 855 -7.09 20.27 16.34
CA TYR A 855 -5.83 19.59 16.01
C TYR A 855 -5.06 20.23 14.84
N GLU A 856 -5.70 21.04 13.99
CA GLU A 856 -4.99 21.85 12.97
C GLU A 856 -4.43 23.18 13.52
N VAL A 857 -4.82 23.58 14.74
CA VAL A 857 -4.52 24.91 15.33
C VAL A 857 -3.44 24.86 16.42
N SER A 858 -2.74 23.73 16.59
CA SER A 858 -1.80 23.50 17.71
C SER A 858 -0.40 23.02 17.30
N VAL A 859 0.22 23.72 16.36
CA VAL A 859 1.69 23.71 16.16
C VAL A 859 2.33 24.69 17.16
N LEU A 860 3.51 24.34 17.71
CA LEU A 860 4.33 25.23 18.54
C LEU A 860 4.50 26.61 17.88
N LYS A 861 4.36 27.70 18.64
CA LYS A 861 4.56 29.06 18.09
C LYS A 861 6.04 29.38 17.94
N GLU A 862 6.33 30.43 17.18
CA GLU A 862 7.67 31.02 17.08
C GLU A 862 8.20 31.37 18.49
N GLY A 863 9.30 30.73 18.90
CA GLY A 863 9.88 30.82 20.25
C GLY A 863 9.61 29.62 21.17
N GLU A 864 8.74 28.69 20.77
CA GLU A 864 8.44 27.44 21.51
C GLU A 864 9.02 26.20 20.81
N ASP A 865 9.43 26.33 19.55
CA ASP A 865 10.13 25.30 18.76
C ASP A 865 11.65 25.37 19.00
N VAL A 866 12.20 24.36 19.66
CA VAL A 866 13.64 24.31 19.98
C VAL A 866 14.53 24.18 18.74
N ALA A 867 14.07 23.50 17.69
CA ALA A 867 14.86 23.39 16.47
C ALA A 867 14.99 24.75 15.79
N SER A 868 13.89 25.51 15.71
CA SER A 868 13.92 26.89 15.21
C SER A 868 14.77 27.80 16.09
N ALA A 869 14.66 27.68 17.42
CA ALA A 869 15.40 28.53 18.36
C ALA A 869 16.92 28.27 18.36
N VAL A 870 17.34 27.01 18.23
CA VAL A 870 18.76 26.62 18.31
C VAL A 870 19.44 26.68 16.94
N TYR A 871 18.78 26.24 15.86
CA TYR A 871 19.37 26.19 14.52
C TYR A 871 19.05 27.41 13.66
N GLY A 872 17.97 28.14 13.96
CA GLY A 872 17.56 29.34 13.22
C GLY A 872 17.07 29.06 11.79
N GLY A 873 16.63 30.10 11.08
CA GLY A 873 16.12 29.97 9.71
C GLY A 873 14.81 29.17 9.64
N GLU A 874 14.66 28.32 8.62
CA GLU A 874 13.45 27.51 8.40
C GLU A 874 13.48 26.14 9.10
N TRP A 875 14.46 25.89 9.97
CA TRP A 875 14.51 24.67 10.78
C TRP A 875 13.35 24.63 11.76
N ARG A 876 12.70 23.48 11.91
CA ARG A 876 11.60 23.26 12.85
C ARG A 876 11.59 21.84 13.41
N MET A 877 10.86 21.62 14.49
CA MET A 877 10.50 20.30 14.98
C MET A 877 9.62 19.56 13.96
N PRO A 878 9.80 18.23 13.80
CA PRO A 878 8.95 17.44 12.91
C PRO A 878 7.54 17.37 13.48
N THR A 879 6.53 17.45 12.63
CA THR A 879 5.15 17.14 12.98
C THR A 879 4.94 15.62 12.98
N GLU A 880 3.79 15.16 13.48
CA GLU A 880 3.40 13.75 13.35
C GLU A 880 3.38 13.27 11.89
N ALA A 881 2.99 14.15 10.96
CA ALA A 881 2.97 13.81 9.53
C ALA A 881 4.38 13.60 8.96
N ASP A 882 5.34 14.47 9.32
CA ASP A 882 6.73 14.34 8.87
C ASP A 882 7.37 13.08 9.45
N ARG A 883 7.15 12.82 10.75
CA ARG A 883 7.62 11.62 11.43
C ARG A 883 7.07 10.35 10.76
N ARG A 884 5.77 10.32 10.46
CA ARG A 884 5.14 9.18 9.78
C ARG A 884 5.77 8.93 8.42
N GLU A 885 5.95 9.98 7.62
CA GLU A 885 6.59 9.88 6.32
C GLU A 885 8.04 9.37 6.42
N LEU A 886 8.82 9.85 7.40
CA LEU A 886 10.18 9.38 7.64
C LEU A 886 10.20 7.87 7.94
N VAL A 887 9.28 7.41 8.79
CA VAL A 887 9.22 6.01 9.21
C VAL A 887 8.79 5.11 8.07
N GLU A 888 7.72 5.47 7.36
CA GLU A 888 7.18 4.70 6.24
C GLU A 888 8.14 4.68 5.02
N GLY A 889 8.82 5.80 4.78
CA GLY A 889 9.76 5.97 3.67
C GLY A 889 11.14 5.33 3.88
N CYS A 890 11.42 4.79 5.07
CA CYS A 890 12.70 4.15 5.38
C CYS A 890 12.54 2.69 5.82
N GLU A 891 13.56 1.88 5.58
CA GLU A 891 13.78 0.56 6.19
C GLU A 891 14.64 0.74 7.44
N TRP A 892 14.20 0.21 8.58
CA TRP A 892 14.86 0.45 9.87
C TRP A 892 15.59 -0.79 10.37
N THR A 893 16.82 -0.62 10.83
CA THR A 893 17.64 -1.69 11.41
C THR A 893 18.19 -1.26 12.76
N TRP A 894 17.90 -2.02 13.81
CA TRP A 894 18.48 -1.78 15.13
C TRP A 894 19.99 -2.08 15.11
N THR A 895 20.77 -1.19 15.69
CA THR A 895 22.22 -1.34 15.81
C THR A 895 22.66 -1.32 17.27
N TYR A 896 23.47 -2.29 17.66
CA TYR A 896 24.01 -2.39 19.02
C TYR A 896 25.32 -1.62 19.20
N ASN A 897 25.92 -1.15 18.11
CA ASN A 897 27.22 -0.48 18.11
C ASN A 897 27.41 0.37 16.84
N PHE A 898 26.69 1.48 16.74
CA PHE A 898 26.74 2.35 15.56
C PHE A 898 28.16 2.85 15.31
N ASN A 899 28.72 2.57 14.13
CA ASN A 899 30.08 2.97 13.74
C ASN A 899 31.16 2.66 14.79
N SER A 900 31.05 1.53 15.50
CA SER A 900 32.02 1.13 16.52
C SER A 900 32.13 2.13 17.70
N THR A 901 31.13 2.99 17.90
CA THR A 901 31.11 4.01 18.97
C THR A 901 30.67 3.47 20.34
N GLY A 902 30.08 2.27 20.38
CA GLY A 902 29.41 1.69 21.53
C GLY A 902 27.99 2.20 21.75
N ILE A 903 27.49 3.10 20.90
CA ILE A 903 26.15 3.68 21.02
C ILE A 903 25.14 2.80 20.29
N LYS A 904 24.06 2.45 21.01
CA LYS A 904 22.91 1.73 20.45
C LYS A 904 21.93 2.71 19.79
N GLY A 905 21.13 2.24 18.86
CA GLY A 905 20.07 3.02 18.24
C GLY A 905 19.50 2.33 17.03
N VAL A 906 18.80 3.09 16.20
CA VAL A 906 18.27 2.58 14.93
C VAL A 906 18.85 3.34 13.75
N LEU A 907 19.02 2.63 12.64
CA LEU A 907 19.36 3.24 11.37
C LEU A 907 18.21 3.06 10.37
N GLY A 908 17.74 4.17 9.81
CA GLY A 908 16.79 4.19 8.70
C GLY A 908 17.51 4.32 7.36
N LYS A 909 17.18 3.49 6.39
CA LYS A 909 17.61 3.57 4.99
C LYS A 909 16.42 3.92 4.10
N SER A 910 16.50 5.01 3.35
CA SER A 910 15.46 5.43 2.42
C SER A 910 15.17 4.36 1.37
N LYS A 911 13.88 4.03 1.20
CA LYS A 911 13.38 3.15 0.15
C LYS A 911 13.47 3.79 -1.24
N THR A 912 13.58 5.13 -1.31
CA THR A 912 13.55 5.89 -2.58
C THR A 912 14.94 6.11 -3.16
N ASN A 913 15.91 6.53 -2.34
CA ASN A 913 17.24 6.93 -2.82
C ASN A 913 18.40 6.25 -2.06
N SER A 914 18.10 5.30 -1.16
CA SER A 914 19.09 4.59 -0.33
C SER A 914 19.92 5.46 0.63
N ASN A 915 19.64 6.76 0.77
CA ASN A 915 20.27 7.60 1.80
C ASN A 915 19.83 7.15 3.20
N THR A 916 20.65 7.41 4.20
CA THR A 916 20.54 6.80 5.54
C THR A 916 20.54 7.84 6.67
N ILE A 917 19.81 7.57 7.75
CA ILE A 917 19.75 8.39 8.96
C ILE A 917 19.87 7.54 10.22
N PHE A 918 20.67 7.99 11.20
CA PHE A 918 20.83 7.30 12.49
C PHE A 918 20.14 8.08 13.62
N ILE A 919 19.35 7.38 14.43
CA ILE A 919 18.71 7.90 15.64
C ILE A 919 19.28 7.12 16.84
N PRO A 920 20.00 7.77 17.77
CA PRO A 920 20.59 7.09 18.92
C PRO A 920 19.51 6.75 19.97
N ALA A 921 19.71 5.64 20.68
CA ALA A 921 18.86 5.18 21.78
C ALA A 921 19.07 6.02 23.05
N ALA A 922 18.70 7.30 22.98
CA ALA A 922 18.91 8.30 24.01
C ALA A 922 17.92 8.21 25.19
N GLY A 923 16.81 7.49 25.03
CA GLY A 923 15.70 7.47 25.97
C GLY A 923 15.17 8.86 26.31
N TYR A 924 14.64 9.03 27.52
CA TYR A 924 14.10 10.29 28.01
C TYR A 924 14.51 10.60 29.45
N LYS A 925 14.39 11.86 29.86
CA LYS A 925 14.63 12.34 31.23
C LYS A 925 13.34 12.55 31.99
N TYR A 926 13.25 11.94 33.16
CA TYR A 926 12.20 12.15 34.15
C TYR A 926 12.84 12.44 35.51
N ASP A 927 12.44 13.54 36.14
CA ASP A 927 13.13 14.12 37.29
C ASP A 927 14.62 14.34 36.98
N SER A 928 15.53 13.78 37.77
CA SER A 928 16.99 13.82 37.54
C SER A 928 17.54 12.56 36.87
N TYR A 929 16.68 11.60 36.51
CA TYR A 929 17.07 10.29 35.97
C TYR A 929 16.88 10.22 34.45
N THR A 930 17.76 9.47 33.80
CA THR A 930 17.57 9.06 32.40
C THR A 930 16.97 7.65 32.39
N ARG A 931 15.82 7.48 31.72
CA ARG A 931 15.09 6.22 31.56
C ARG A 931 15.32 5.69 30.14
N GLU A 932 15.28 4.37 30.00
CA GLU A 932 15.35 3.69 28.70
C GLU A 932 16.59 4.03 27.84
N LEU A 933 17.66 4.48 28.49
CA LEU A 933 18.94 4.74 27.84
C LEU A 933 19.51 3.44 27.25
N ASN A 934 19.92 3.47 25.97
CA ASN A 934 20.32 2.31 25.18
C ASN A 934 19.19 1.29 24.91
N VAL A 935 17.94 1.65 25.18
CA VAL A 935 16.76 0.80 24.94
C VAL A 935 15.82 1.47 23.95
N GLU A 936 15.63 2.79 24.06
CA GLU A 936 14.63 3.54 23.28
C GLU A 936 15.23 4.74 22.55
N CYS A 937 14.85 4.93 21.29
CA CYS A 937 15.23 6.09 20.47
C CYS A 937 14.11 7.14 20.46
N ASP A 938 13.90 7.81 21.60
CA ASP A 938 12.84 8.80 21.75
C ASP A 938 13.20 10.16 21.13
N PHE A 939 12.25 10.79 20.43
CA PHE A 939 12.31 12.23 20.13
C PHE A 939 10.92 12.87 20.01
N TRP A 940 10.84 14.17 20.31
CA TRP A 940 9.58 14.92 20.24
C TRP A 940 9.13 15.22 18.81
N THR A 941 7.80 15.21 18.60
CA THR A 941 7.15 15.90 17.49
C THR A 941 6.52 17.23 17.95
N ALA A 942 6.22 18.13 17.01
CA ALA A 942 5.51 19.38 17.25
C ALA A 942 3.99 19.20 17.40
N SER A 943 3.46 17.97 17.38
CA SER A 943 2.02 17.67 17.36
C SER A 943 1.49 17.19 18.73
N LEU A 944 0.25 17.55 19.07
CA LEU A 944 -0.48 17.08 20.28
C LEU A 944 -1.16 15.71 20.05
N SER A 945 -1.25 14.85 21.07
CA SER A 945 -1.97 13.56 21.00
C SER A 945 -3.48 13.71 21.12
N CYS A 946 -4.24 12.82 20.46
CA CYS A 946 -5.70 12.73 20.54
C CYS A 946 -6.23 11.73 21.61
N HIS A 947 -5.36 10.98 22.31
CA HIS A 947 -5.79 9.82 23.11
C HIS A 947 -5.89 10.05 24.63
N SER A 948 -5.30 11.10 25.20
CA SER A 948 -5.48 11.42 26.63
C SER A 948 -5.10 12.87 26.97
N TYR A 949 -5.72 13.39 28.03
CA TYR A 949 -5.64 14.78 28.53
C TYR A 949 -4.23 15.27 28.93
N GLU A 950 -3.19 14.44 28.81
CA GLU A 950 -1.87 14.66 29.42
C GLU A 950 -0.69 14.31 28.48
N ALA A 951 -0.94 13.94 27.21
CA ALA A 951 0.10 13.33 26.38
C ALA A 951 0.38 14.02 25.04
N PHE A 952 1.65 14.04 24.65
CA PHE A 952 2.22 14.73 23.48
C PHE A 952 2.86 13.66 22.58
N SER A 953 2.78 13.82 21.26
CA SER A 953 3.30 12.80 20.34
C SER A 953 4.83 12.78 20.40
N CYS A 954 5.37 11.64 20.82
CA CYS A 954 6.79 11.32 20.69
C CYS A 954 6.95 10.03 19.88
N PHE A 955 8.07 9.95 19.18
CA PHE A 955 8.40 8.79 18.39
C PHE A 955 9.42 7.93 19.11
N CYS A 956 9.24 6.60 19.11
CA CYS A 956 10.12 5.65 19.77
C CYS A 956 10.46 4.47 18.85
N PHE A 957 11.76 4.23 18.64
CA PHE A 957 12.27 2.93 18.17
C PHE A 957 12.77 2.09 19.35
N THR A 958 12.44 0.81 19.39
CA THR A 958 13.03 -0.20 20.28
C THR A 958 13.69 -1.32 19.47
N ASN A 959 14.39 -2.24 20.13
CA ASN A 959 14.92 -3.45 19.49
C ASN A 959 13.82 -4.48 19.14
N GLU A 960 12.58 -4.26 19.57
CA GLU A 960 11.42 -5.13 19.32
C GLU A 960 10.48 -4.56 18.24
N GLY A 961 10.73 -3.33 17.78
CA GLY A 961 9.93 -2.65 16.74
C GLY A 961 9.89 -1.13 16.95
N ASP A 962 9.16 -0.44 16.09
CA ASP A 962 8.86 0.98 16.26
C ASP A 962 7.43 1.18 16.78
N GLY A 963 7.18 2.31 17.43
CA GLY A 963 5.86 2.60 17.99
C GLY A 963 5.63 4.07 18.25
N LEU A 964 4.40 4.52 17.99
CA LEU A 964 3.92 5.81 18.45
C LEU A 964 3.76 5.76 19.97
N LYS A 965 4.47 6.64 20.68
CA LYS A 965 4.31 6.80 22.13
C LYS A 965 3.66 8.14 22.44
N TYR A 966 2.90 8.14 23.52
CA TYR A 966 2.30 9.34 24.08
C TYR A 966 2.98 9.61 25.40
N SER A 967 3.64 10.75 25.51
CA SER A 967 4.41 11.10 26.70
C SER A 967 3.93 12.42 27.31
N ILE A 968 4.07 12.54 28.62
CA ILE A 968 3.78 13.75 29.40
C ILE A 968 4.73 14.89 29.00
N PRO A 969 4.24 16.13 28.78
CA PRO A 969 5.01 17.20 28.11
C PRO A 969 6.25 17.65 28.87
N PHE A 970 6.29 17.40 30.18
CA PHE A 970 7.33 17.88 31.06
C PHE A 970 8.56 16.98 31.10
N VAL A 971 8.55 15.82 30.43
CA VAL A 971 9.76 14.99 30.31
C VAL A 971 10.74 15.61 29.32
N GLY A 972 12.03 15.49 29.60
CA GLY A 972 13.05 15.90 28.66
C GLY A 972 13.22 14.82 27.60
N MET A 973 13.03 15.14 26.33
CA MET A 973 13.36 14.24 25.21
C MET A 973 14.24 14.93 24.17
N PRO A 974 15.02 14.17 23.41
CA PRO A 974 15.72 14.68 22.24
C PRO A 974 14.78 15.23 21.16
N VAL A 975 15.35 15.99 20.23
CA VAL A 975 14.63 16.53 19.06
C VAL A 975 15.44 16.31 17.79
N ARG A 976 14.81 15.81 16.73
CA ARG A 976 15.41 15.63 15.40
C ARG A 976 14.78 16.61 14.40
N ALA A 977 15.44 17.73 14.14
CA ALA A 977 14.91 18.84 13.34
C ALA A 977 14.71 18.50 11.85
N VAL A 978 13.80 19.22 11.19
CA VAL A 978 13.54 19.16 9.74
C VAL A 978 13.54 20.54 9.10
N ILE A 979 13.79 20.59 7.79
CA ILE A 979 13.78 21.82 6.96
C ILE A 979 13.32 21.49 5.54
N LYS A 980 12.81 22.48 4.78
CA LYS A 980 12.34 22.29 3.40
C LYS A 980 13.45 22.52 2.36
#